data_AF-A0A812QLV5-F1
#
_entry.id   AF-A0A812QLV5-F1
#
_cell.length_a   1.000
_cell.length_b   1.000
_cell.length_c   1.000
_cell.angle_alpha   90.00
_cell.angle_beta   90.00
_cell.angle_gamma   90.00
#
_symmetry.space_group_name_H-M   'P 1'
#
loop_
_entity.id
_entity.type
_entity.pdbx_description
1 polymer ?
#
loop_
_entity_poly.entity_id
_entity_poly.type
_entity_poly.pdbx_seq_one_letter_code
_entity_poly.pdbx_strand_id
1 'polypeptide(L)'
;MPFQQGKLDGHFVERAKKLGWLYLDGVRFILETGVPIQVAEALTVGRKKEKKSKILTEDFDNSGAVALKQGSIVCLEGALRWTAENPPHPRRALGFLPQGHWPERREVFFTRGHMFAEVERCRVDIDCHGRIFCPEGGAEHGHVNLSGIIFKASANDTPHPAESNDWDDLAVQYSSVKDVAPRGTRKVNEHNLDDIMGALWNRKMKRVLDEMGVKSPHLLFQLSLPKLQKVLKELASHDAALQAREETELEKRHMGLAEVWETSKHGNLHVKHLKDAADEIVEQMVARWDFDAQMQGLLNNDFRAPLSIRHLYPPRHGKELMTILKDFSNDETAKFNETYQFFRNFETNGNTMTHCSLMGTKDHFTDTGKWHFPDSPNVQTQLFENIAWLYGKGIFHYISERQTPRFPFIEDFDIQAETDYTAKDPRTGLPPPPDSLIMDFPSSHNHDPGQLMKWRALAIHCLFPHLMSLRCLVYSASGYNKGKELMKSSFHLVWPDLIVDPDTAAKLREVTLQMFTEQSKKTGTYLHDLLKKLFALHETNDWLNVFDKTTISATNGLRLPYNDKVSQVYRDPEDKERVKRGEIAKNKAPKVRVKENRYSKAIGEILFIFDKDDAGKSKISSAKWQNTSDRSIAKWIQMGSCRLDMTDAERTQPTKVCPSAEGRRLLRNLKRQYDNDGRDFGLDIGSDDEEFATHTPFPNIRRCKLSPQEFAQQFDEHLYGELENLESEISTYNKDLARKLKGAWISITDTQAIWRGPGGDAHCAKSYGWMPRWKLYSHPSAPMRASRPLELVYLAAADVGDEGKIIVDGPKDAKRLVLDILRYCQTDFDDVPMVSRYDLTKVSEGPSADELKAQLEEVKQRSETQRQEMEQQQEESTRLTKDLQAQLEALSQSAKDKQQAEEEVSRINALLQSEKAQREEILINKQKADDVIEQMRKEASDINKTSSEERSKLLEEKANLEDKMKKDLEDLRAELQREKDSAREAKE
;
A
#
# COMPACT_ATOMS: atom_id res chain seq x y z
N MET A 1 50.68 28.06 -0.01
CA MET A 1 50.51 28.79 1.28
C MET A 1 49.73 27.89 2.22
N PRO A 2 50.22 27.54 3.42
CA PRO A 2 49.45 26.77 4.40
C PRO A 2 48.96 27.68 5.54
N PHE A 3 47.71 27.51 5.96
CA PHE A 3 47.19 28.13 7.18
C PHE A 3 46.45 27.11 8.07
N GLN A 4 47.06 26.91 9.24
CA GLN A 4 46.51 26.80 10.59
C GLN A 4 45.54 25.68 10.98
N GLN A 5 46.07 24.80 11.84
CA GLN A 5 45.38 24.06 12.89
C GLN A 5 44.82 25.01 13.96
N GLY A 6 43.52 24.92 14.22
CA GLY A 6 42.87 25.45 15.41
C GLY A 6 42.48 24.31 16.35
N LYS A 7 42.98 24.36 17.60
CA LYS A 7 42.48 23.58 18.75
C LYS A 7 41.15 24.17 19.20
N LEU A 8 40.21 23.32 19.62
CA LEU A 8 39.01 23.72 20.35
C LEU A 8 38.82 22.83 21.59
N ASP A 9 38.38 23.49 22.64
CA ASP A 9 38.37 23.09 24.05
C ASP A 9 37.39 21.96 24.38
N GLY A 10 37.77 21.17 25.39
CA GLY A 10 36.99 20.05 25.90
C GLY A 10 35.96 20.48 26.94
N HIS A 11 34.69 20.23 26.65
CA HIS A 11 33.64 20.08 27.65
C HIS A 11 33.42 18.60 27.93
N PHE A 12 33.69 18.18 29.18
CA PHE A 12 33.28 16.88 29.71
C PHE A 12 31.76 16.90 29.93
N VAL A 13 31.03 16.07 29.19
CA VAL A 13 29.62 15.72 29.45
C VAL A 13 29.57 14.26 29.87
N GLU A 14 28.88 13.98 30.97
CA GLU A 14 28.69 12.66 31.56
C GLU A 14 28.27 11.59 30.54
N ARG A 15 28.98 10.45 30.56
CA ARG A 15 28.59 9.24 29.81
C ARG A 15 27.40 8.58 30.50
N ALA A 16 26.20 8.75 29.93
CA ALA A 16 25.09 7.82 30.17
C ALA A 16 25.50 6.42 29.68
N LYS A 17 25.44 5.41 30.58
CA LYS A 17 25.65 4.00 30.25
C LYS A 17 24.56 3.53 29.28
N LYS A 18 24.85 3.52 27.97
CA LYS A 18 23.96 2.95 26.95
C LYS A 18 23.94 1.43 27.06
N LEU A 19 22.73 0.86 27.08
CA LEU A 19 22.44 -0.56 26.91
C LEU A 19 23.19 -1.10 25.69
N GLY A 20 23.96 -2.19 25.86
CA GLY A 20 24.70 -2.84 24.78
C GLY A 20 23.77 -3.65 23.88
N TRP A 21 23.91 -3.47 22.57
CA TRP A 21 23.19 -4.23 21.54
C TRP A 21 24.17 -5.21 20.90
N LEU A 22 23.77 -6.48 20.78
CA LEU A 22 24.54 -7.48 20.03
C LEU A 22 23.93 -7.66 18.64
N TYR A 23 24.76 -7.65 17.61
CA TYR A 23 24.37 -7.84 16.21
C TYR A 23 24.98 -9.12 15.67
N LEU A 24 24.15 -10.05 15.21
CA LEU A 24 24.54 -11.22 14.41
C LEU A 24 23.52 -11.35 13.27
N ASP A 25 24.00 -11.26 12.02
CA ASP A 25 23.25 -11.44 10.77
C ASP A 25 21.83 -10.83 10.72
N GLY A 26 21.68 -9.60 11.22
CA GLY A 26 20.47 -8.80 11.01
C GLY A 26 19.29 -9.09 11.94
N VAL A 27 19.45 -9.94 12.96
CA VAL A 27 18.43 -10.15 14.00
C VAL A 27 18.81 -9.39 15.29
N ARG A 28 17.85 -8.66 15.87
CA ARG A 28 18.02 -7.95 17.15
C ARG A 28 17.57 -8.85 18.32
N PHE A 29 18.42 -8.97 19.33
CA PHE A 29 18.04 -9.53 20.63
C PHE A 29 17.98 -8.39 21.66
N ILE A 30 16.91 -8.36 22.47
CA ILE A 30 16.82 -7.48 23.64
C ILE A 30 17.29 -8.30 24.84
N LEU A 31 18.39 -7.87 25.46
CA LEU A 31 18.92 -8.48 26.67
C LEU A 31 18.19 -7.87 27.87
N GLU A 32 17.40 -8.67 28.59
CA GLU A 32 16.59 -8.24 29.73
C GLU A 32 17.42 -7.70 30.91
N THR A 33 18.72 -8.02 30.97
CA THR A 33 19.58 -7.71 32.13
C THR A 33 20.86 -6.92 31.83
N GLY A 34 21.09 -6.47 30.58
CA GLY A 34 22.18 -5.55 30.25
C GLY A 34 23.62 -6.10 30.40
N VAL A 35 23.80 -7.41 30.60
CA VAL A 35 25.12 -8.06 30.60
C VAL A 35 25.40 -8.64 29.20
N PRO A 36 26.51 -8.27 28.53
CA PRO A 36 26.85 -8.83 27.22
C PRO A 36 27.12 -10.34 27.35
N ILE A 37 26.35 -11.17 26.65
CA ILE A 37 26.73 -12.58 26.46
C ILE A 37 27.88 -12.59 25.46
N GLN A 38 29.08 -12.99 25.91
CA GLN A 38 30.15 -13.36 25.00
C GLN A 38 29.72 -14.64 24.27
N VAL A 39 29.13 -14.51 23.08
CA VAL A 39 28.73 -15.65 22.23
C VAL A 39 29.94 -16.54 21.88
N ALA A 40 31.15 -15.98 21.90
CA ALA A 40 32.39 -16.75 21.80
C ALA A 40 32.62 -17.69 23.02
N GLU A 41 32.26 -17.28 24.23
CA GLU A 41 32.35 -18.12 25.44
C GLU A 41 31.19 -19.11 25.55
N ALA A 42 29.98 -18.81 25.08
CA ALA A 42 28.89 -19.81 25.03
C ALA A 42 29.20 -20.97 24.06
N LEU A 43 30.00 -20.70 23.01
CA LEU A 43 30.48 -21.72 22.08
C LEU A 43 31.81 -22.39 22.52
N THR A 44 32.53 -21.85 23.51
CA THR A 44 33.83 -22.41 23.97
C THR A 44 33.87 -22.87 25.44
N VAL A 45 32.94 -22.42 26.29
CA VAL A 45 32.90 -22.69 27.73
C VAL A 45 31.61 -23.42 28.08
N GLY A 46 31.63 -24.72 27.79
CA GLY A 46 30.53 -25.62 28.09
C GLY A 46 30.86 -27.05 27.68
N ARG A 47 31.84 -27.68 28.34
CA ARG A 47 32.16 -29.12 28.20
C ARG A 47 31.05 -30.02 28.78
N LYS A 48 29.79 -29.76 28.45
CA LYS A 48 28.80 -30.82 28.30
C LYS A 48 28.45 -30.80 26.81
N LYS A 49 29.11 -31.68 26.04
CA LYS A 49 28.81 -31.89 24.63
C LYS A 49 27.32 -32.18 24.51
N GLU A 50 26.50 -31.19 24.20
CA GLU A 50 25.16 -31.45 23.70
C GLU A 50 25.34 -32.30 22.43
N LYS A 51 24.62 -33.42 22.38
CA LYS A 51 24.81 -34.42 21.35
C LYS A 51 24.44 -33.81 20.00
N LYS A 52 25.44 -33.56 19.15
CA LYS A 52 25.21 -33.32 17.72
C LYS A 52 24.37 -34.48 17.21
N SER A 53 23.13 -34.18 16.84
CA SER A 53 22.22 -35.20 16.35
C SER A 53 22.26 -35.15 14.84
N LYS A 54 22.66 -36.27 14.22
CA LYS A 54 22.64 -36.39 12.76
C LYS A 54 21.19 -36.31 12.29
N ILE A 55 20.97 -35.56 11.22
CA ILE A 55 19.68 -35.58 10.53
C ILE A 55 19.55 -36.96 9.90
N LEU A 56 18.46 -37.66 10.20
CA LEU A 56 18.23 -39.01 9.69
C LEU A 56 17.80 -38.91 8.23
N THR A 57 18.46 -39.66 7.36
CA THR A 57 18.14 -39.75 5.94
C THR A 57 17.86 -41.21 5.61
N GLU A 58 16.70 -41.52 5.03
CA GLU A 58 16.29 -42.90 4.77
C GLU A 58 17.14 -43.61 3.71
N ASP A 59 17.69 -42.88 2.73
CA ASP A 59 18.36 -43.48 1.55
C ASP A 59 19.72 -42.82 1.16
N PHE A 60 20.28 -41.92 1.99
CA PHE A 60 21.42 -41.09 1.57
C PHE A 60 22.67 -41.31 2.43
N ASP A 61 23.66 -42.01 1.86
CA ASP A 61 24.84 -42.54 2.57
C ASP A 61 25.86 -41.49 3.07
N ASN A 62 25.68 -40.18 2.82
CA ASN A 62 26.64 -39.14 3.24
C ASN A 62 26.01 -37.76 3.45
N SER A 63 24.96 -37.66 4.27
CA SER A 63 24.47 -36.34 4.72
C SER A 63 25.43 -35.76 5.76
N GLY A 64 26.10 -34.66 5.40
CA GLY A 64 26.94 -33.88 6.32
C GLY A 64 26.11 -33.00 7.26
N ALA A 65 24.79 -33.13 7.25
CA ALA A 65 23.86 -32.23 7.91
C ALA A 65 23.61 -32.65 9.37
N VAL A 66 23.63 -31.67 10.27
CA VAL A 66 23.44 -31.84 11.71
C VAL A 66 22.44 -30.81 12.23
N ALA A 67 21.65 -31.21 13.23
CA ALA A 67 20.80 -30.32 13.98
C ALA A 67 21.43 -30.06 15.36
N LEU A 68 21.49 -28.78 15.74
CA LEU A 68 21.99 -28.30 17.02
C LEU A 68 20.84 -27.62 17.76
N LYS A 69 20.43 -28.15 18.91
CA LYS A 69 19.40 -27.53 19.76
C LYS A 69 20.03 -26.93 21.01
N GLN A 70 19.76 -25.66 21.26
CA GLN A 70 20.13 -24.97 22.49
C GLN A 70 18.86 -24.34 23.09
N GLY A 71 18.37 -24.90 24.20
CA GLY A 71 17.06 -24.53 24.74
C GLY A 71 15.92 -24.85 23.75
N SER A 72 15.08 -23.88 23.43
CA SER A 72 14.01 -24.02 22.43
C SER A 72 14.44 -23.63 21.02
N ILE A 73 15.72 -23.36 20.75
CA ILE A 73 16.19 -22.93 19.42
C ILE A 73 16.94 -24.07 18.75
N VAL A 74 16.60 -24.36 17.49
CA VAL A 74 17.27 -25.33 16.64
C VAL A 74 17.98 -24.58 15.52
N CYS A 75 19.25 -24.90 15.31
CA CYS A 75 20.07 -24.46 14.20
C CYS A 75 20.47 -25.68 13.37
N LEU A 76 20.26 -25.59 12.05
CA LEU A 76 20.70 -26.62 11.10
C LEU A 76 22.02 -26.19 10.45
N GLU A 77 22.93 -27.15 10.32
CA GLU A 77 24.24 -26.97 9.72
C GLU A 77 24.55 -28.09 8.74
N GLY A 78 25.21 -27.78 7.63
CA GLY A 78 25.63 -28.74 6.61
C GLY A 78 24.64 -28.88 5.45
N ALA A 79 24.81 -29.93 4.65
CA ALA A 79 24.00 -30.15 3.44
C ALA A 79 23.49 -31.60 3.37
N LEU A 80 22.25 -31.77 2.92
CA LEU A 80 21.72 -33.05 2.50
C LEU A 80 22.16 -33.28 1.05
N ARG A 81 22.68 -34.46 0.73
CA ARG A 81 23.20 -34.81 -0.60
C ARG A 81 22.48 -36.04 -1.15
N TRP A 82 22.24 -36.06 -2.45
CA TRP A 82 21.70 -37.18 -3.22
C TRP A 82 22.40 -37.25 -4.58
N THR A 83 22.27 -38.39 -5.26
CA THR A 83 22.83 -38.56 -6.61
C THR A 83 21.97 -37.80 -7.62
N ALA A 84 22.59 -36.99 -8.49
CA ALA A 84 21.88 -36.25 -9.53
C ALA A 84 21.06 -37.14 -10.49
N GLU A 85 21.43 -38.43 -10.60
CA GLU A 85 20.71 -39.43 -11.41
C GLU A 85 19.31 -39.77 -10.88
N ASN A 86 19.04 -39.51 -9.59
CA ASN A 86 17.75 -39.76 -8.94
C ASN A 86 17.39 -38.58 -8.02
N PRO A 87 16.94 -37.44 -8.56
CA PRO A 87 16.50 -36.33 -7.74
C PRO A 87 15.27 -36.74 -6.90
N PRO A 88 15.23 -36.40 -5.61
CA PRO A 88 14.11 -36.70 -4.74
C PRO A 88 12.87 -35.97 -5.25
N HIS A 89 11.74 -36.66 -5.23
CA HIS A 89 10.46 -36.07 -5.60
C HIS A 89 10.15 -34.87 -4.68
N PRO A 90 9.60 -33.74 -5.17
CA PRO A 90 9.31 -32.55 -4.34
C PRO A 90 8.42 -32.82 -3.12
N ARG A 91 7.65 -33.90 -3.15
CA ARG A 91 6.76 -34.36 -2.07
C ARG A 91 7.40 -35.37 -1.11
N ARG A 92 8.62 -35.82 -1.38
CA ARG A 92 9.35 -36.79 -0.55
C ARG A 92 10.26 -36.03 0.42
N ALA A 93 10.21 -36.39 1.71
CA ALA A 93 11.11 -35.82 2.70
C ALA A 93 12.57 -36.16 2.37
N LEU A 94 13.44 -35.16 2.40
CA LEU A 94 14.88 -35.25 2.16
C LEU A 94 15.64 -35.72 3.40
N GLY A 95 15.09 -35.44 4.58
CA GLY A 95 15.66 -35.82 5.87
C GLY A 95 14.70 -35.53 7.01
N PHE A 96 14.99 -36.09 8.17
CA PHE A 96 14.18 -35.99 9.38
C PHE A 96 15.02 -35.43 10.52
N LEU A 97 14.50 -34.37 11.13
CA LEU A 97 15.06 -33.82 12.36
C LEU A 97 14.78 -34.78 13.53
N PRO A 98 15.75 -34.91 14.46
CA PRO A 98 15.56 -35.74 15.64
C PRO A 98 14.40 -35.22 16.50
N GLN A 99 13.75 -36.11 17.25
CA GLN A 99 12.70 -35.72 18.18
C GLN A 99 13.19 -34.59 19.11
N GLY A 100 12.31 -33.62 19.34
CA GLY A 100 12.61 -32.37 20.04
C GLY A 100 13.29 -31.29 19.22
N HIS A 101 13.64 -31.54 17.96
CA HIS A 101 14.16 -30.51 17.06
C HIS A 101 13.11 -30.01 16.06
N TRP A 102 11.83 -30.35 16.25
CA TRP A 102 10.77 -30.04 15.30
C TRP A 102 10.22 -28.62 15.53
N PRO A 103 9.95 -27.84 14.48
CA PRO A 103 9.35 -26.51 14.63
C PRO A 103 7.90 -26.60 15.15
N GLU A 104 7.40 -25.52 15.77
CA GLU A 104 6.02 -25.44 16.27
C GLU A 104 4.95 -25.52 15.15
N ARG A 105 5.32 -25.12 13.93
CA ARG A 105 4.50 -25.16 12.72
C ARG A 105 5.39 -25.41 11.51
N ARG A 106 4.80 -25.56 10.32
CA ARG A 106 5.60 -25.62 9.09
C ARG A 106 6.34 -24.30 8.88
N GLU A 107 7.66 -24.38 8.86
CA GLU A 107 8.54 -23.25 8.61
C GLU A 107 9.12 -23.36 7.20
N VAL A 108 9.14 -22.24 6.48
CA VAL A 108 9.59 -22.17 5.08
C VAL A 108 10.81 -21.26 5.01
N PHE A 109 11.92 -21.80 4.53
CA PHE A 109 13.19 -21.12 4.39
C PHE A 109 13.59 -21.03 2.92
N PHE A 110 14.40 -20.04 2.57
CA PHE A 110 15.03 -19.96 1.26
C PHE A 110 16.54 -19.98 1.44
N THR A 111 17.19 -21.01 0.90
CA THR A 111 18.63 -21.23 1.01
C THR A 111 19.30 -20.93 -0.34
N ARG A 112 20.60 -20.61 -0.31
CA ARG A 112 21.38 -20.38 -1.54
C ARG A 112 21.69 -21.72 -2.20
N GLY A 113 21.46 -21.82 -3.52
CA GLY A 113 21.77 -22.98 -4.33
C GLY A 113 23.27 -23.23 -4.58
N HIS A 114 23.57 -24.23 -5.41
CA HIS A 114 24.90 -24.84 -5.63
C HIS A 114 26.00 -23.92 -6.17
N MET A 115 25.65 -22.87 -6.93
CA MET A 115 26.60 -22.09 -7.70
C MET A 115 26.74 -20.68 -7.12
N PHE A 116 27.94 -20.32 -6.67
CA PHE A 116 28.28 -18.94 -6.27
C PHE A 116 28.04 -17.88 -7.37
N ALA A 117 27.81 -18.31 -8.61
CA ALA A 117 27.66 -17.45 -9.78
C ALA A 117 26.21 -17.22 -10.24
N GLU A 118 25.23 -18.04 -9.83
CA GLU A 118 23.82 -17.90 -10.26
C GLU A 118 22.85 -17.90 -9.07
N VAL A 119 21.88 -16.98 -9.09
CA VAL A 119 20.97 -16.65 -7.99
C VAL A 119 19.79 -17.63 -7.94
N GLU A 120 20.05 -18.93 -7.94
CA GLU A 120 18.97 -19.90 -7.72
C GLU A 120 18.80 -20.13 -6.21
N ARG A 121 17.59 -19.84 -5.72
CA ARG A 121 17.19 -20.07 -4.33
C ARG A 121 16.51 -21.44 -4.27
N CYS A 122 16.92 -22.33 -3.35
CA CYS A 122 16.11 -23.51 -3.00
C CYS A 122 15.16 -23.10 -1.88
N ARG A 123 13.89 -23.44 -2.03
CA ARG A 123 12.91 -23.37 -0.95
C ARG A 123 13.06 -24.62 -0.08
N VAL A 124 13.27 -24.47 1.22
CA VAL A 124 13.36 -25.58 2.19
C VAL A 124 12.19 -25.46 3.15
N ASP A 125 11.32 -26.46 3.17
CA ASP A 125 10.19 -26.51 4.09
C ASP A 125 10.48 -27.53 5.18
N ILE A 126 10.32 -27.14 6.45
CA ILE A 126 10.42 -28.04 7.60
C ILE A 126 9.06 -28.06 8.26
N ASP A 127 8.36 -29.18 8.19
CA ASP A 127 7.05 -29.27 8.84
C ASP A 127 7.15 -29.48 10.35
N CYS A 128 6.00 -29.42 11.03
CA CYS A 128 5.90 -29.61 12.48
C CYS A 128 6.29 -31.03 12.96
N HIS A 129 6.57 -31.96 12.04
CA HIS A 129 7.09 -33.30 12.34
C HIS A 129 8.59 -33.42 12.05
N GLY A 130 9.26 -32.30 11.78
CA GLY A 130 10.69 -32.26 11.49
C GLY A 130 11.07 -32.86 10.13
N ARG A 131 10.11 -33.06 9.21
CA ARG A 131 10.40 -33.53 7.85
C ARG A 131 10.87 -32.36 7.01
N ILE A 132 12.00 -32.53 6.35
CA ILE A 132 12.64 -31.51 5.51
C ILE A 132 12.28 -31.78 4.05
N PHE A 133 11.71 -30.81 3.34
CA PHE A 133 11.39 -30.86 1.91
C PHE A 133 12.15 -29.76 1.17
N CYS A 134 12.50 -29.96 -0.11
CA CYS A 134 12.85 -28.85 -1.00
C CYS A 134 11.93 -28.88 -2.24
N PRO A 135 10.76 -28.21 -2.19
CA PRO A 135 9.79 -28.27 -3.27
C PRO A 135 10.23 -27.50 -4.54
N GLU A 136 11.13 -26.52 -4.41
CA GLU A 136 11.56 -25.67 -5.53
C GLU A 136 13.07 -25.40 -5.46
N GLY A 137 13.77 -25.59 -6.59
CA GLY A 137 15.19 -25.28 -6.80
C GLY A 137 16.14 -26.28 -6.14
N GLY A 138 17.16 -26.77 -6.84
CA GLY A 138 18.24 -27.56 -6.23
C GLY A 138 18.05 -29.09 -6.24
N ALA A 139 16.84 -29.61 -6.45
CA ALA A 139 16.58 -31.04 -6.69
C ALA A 139 17.49 -31.61 -7.79
N GLU A 140 17.71 -30.84 -8.87
CA GLU A 140 18.56 -31.22 -10.01
C GLU A 140 20.07 -31.18 -9.75
N HIS A 141 20.52 -30.60 -8.63
CA HIS A 141 21.94 -30.36 -8.34
C HIS A 141 22.52 -31.27 -7.25
N GLY A 142 21.77 -32.29 -6.82
CA GLY A 142 22.30 -33.35 -5.95
C GLY A 142 22.54 -32.95 -4.49
N HIS A 143 22.15 -31.75 -4.04
CA HIS A 143 22.21 -31.38 -2.62
C HIS A 143 21.38 -30.13 -2.30
N VAL A 144 21.03 -29.98 -1.01
CA VAL A 144 20.46 -28.75 -0.43
C VAL A 144 21.28 -28.34 0.79
N ASN A 145 21.64 -27.05 0.86
CA ASN A 145 22.37 -26.49 1.99
C ASN A 145 21.38 -26.05 3.08
N LEU A 146 21.54 -26.57 4.30
CA LEU A 146 20.71 -26.24 5.46
C LEU A 146 21.40 -25.27 6.42
N SER A 147 22.69 -24.95 6.21
CA SER A 147 23.45 -24.05 7.08
C SER A 147 22.79 -22.68 7.21
N GLY A 148 22.62 -22.25 8.46
CA GLY A 148 22.03 -20.96 8.82
C GLY A 148 20.51 -20.97 8.97
N ILE A 149 19.84 -22.12 8.77
CA ILE A 149 18.42 -22.25 9.14
C ILE A 149 18.32 -22.30 10.67
N ILE A 150 17.62 -21.33 11.26
CA ILE A 150 17.36 -21.24 12.69
C ILE A 150 15.86 -21.09 12.92
N PHE A 151 15.31 -21.92 13.79
CA PHE A 151 13.90 -21.81 14.19
C PHE A 151 13.70 -22.25 15.63
N LYS A 152 12.53 -21.92 16.18
CA LYS A 152 12.13 -22.33 17.51
C LYS A 152 11.54 -23.75 17.45
N ALA A 153 12.16 -24.69 18.16
CA ALA A 153 11.60 -26.01 18.38
C ALA A 153 10.38 -25.94 19.30
N SER A 154 9.40 -26.79 19.01
CA SER A 154 8.26 -27.02 19.88
C SER A 154 8.71 -27.39 21.28
N ALA A 155 8.08 -26.77 22.28
CA ALA A 155 8.38 -26.98 23.69
C ALA A 155 8.00 -28.39 24.17
N ASN A 156 7.11 -29.09 23.44
CA ASN A 156 6.58 -30.37 23.84
C ASN A 156 6.92 -31.45 22.80
N ASP A 157 7.61 -32.50 23.23
CA ASP A 157 7.99 -33.69 22.42
C ASP A 157 6.79 -34.61 22.07
N THR A 158 5.56 -34.12 22.25
CA THR A 158 4.35 -34.92 22.04
C THR A 158 3.97 -34.95 20.55
N PRO A 159 3.83 -36.14 19.93
CA PRO A 159 3.45 -36.26 18.52
C PRO A 159 2.10 -35.55 18.25
N HIS A 160 2.08 -34.61 17.30
CA HIS A 160 0.83 -34.01 16.80
C HIS A 160 -0.07 -35.09 16.15
N PRO A 161 -1.41 -35.08 16.36
CA PRO A 161 -2.32 -35.99 15.67
C PRO A 161 -2.32 -35.72 14.16
N ALA A 162 -2.36 -36.78 13.36
CA ALA A 162 -2.15 -36.81 11.91
C ALA A 162 -3.24 -36.13 11.04
N GLU A 163 -4.09 -35.26 11.58
CA GLU A 163 -5.27 -34.71 10.90
C GLU A 163 -5.16 -33.20 10.58
N SER A 164 -3.99 -32.69 10.17
CA SER A 164 -3.93 -31.41 9.45
C SER A 164 -3.99 -31.64 7.93
N ASN A 165 -4.99 -31.04 7.29
CA ASN A 165 -5.12 -30.92 5.83
C ASN A 165 -4.11 -29.93 5.23
N ASP A 166 -2.90 -29.79 5.81
CA ASP A 166 -1.83 -28.92 5.27
C ASP A 166 -1.31 -29.37 3.89
N TRP A 167 -1.78 -30.52 3.40
CA TRP A 167 -1.47 -31.03 2.07
C TRP A 167 -2.26 -30.33 0.95
N ASP A 168 -3.46 -29.80 1.23
CA ASP A 168 -4.32 -29.20 0.20
C ASP A 168 -3.75 -27.87 -0.33
N ASP A 169 -2.99 -27.13 0.48
CA ASP A 169 -2.37 -25.87 0.05
C ASP A 169 -1.21 -26.06 -0.95
N LEU A 170 -0.59 -27.25 -1.00
CA LEU A 170 0.38 -27.60 -2.04
C LEU A 170 -0.30 -28.11 -3.32
N ALA A 171 -1.51 -28.68 -3.25
CA ALA A 171 -2.23 -29.18 -4.41
C ALA A 171 -2.79 -28.04 -5.28
N VAL A 172 -3.17 -26.93 -4.66
CA VAL A 172 -3.77 -25.77 -5.34
C VAL A 172 -2.74 -24.98 -6.18
N GLN A 173 -1.44 -25.04 -5.86
CA GLN A 173 -0.41 -24.24 -6.55
C GLN A 173 0.20 -24.85 -7.84
N TYR A 174 0.03 -26.14 -8.14
CA TYR A 174 0.78 -26.80 -9.23
C TYR A 174 -0.04 -27.45 -10.36
N SER A 175 -1.28 -27.01 -10.58
CA SER A 175 -2.13 -27.50 -11.68
C SER A 175 -1.79 -26.94 -13.07
N SER A 176 -0.62 -26.32 -13.29
CA SER A 176 -0.26 -25.73 -14.60
C SER A 176 1.22 -25.89 -15.03
N VAL A 177 1.77 -27.11 -15.01
CA VAL A 177 3.00 -27.39 -15.78
C VAL A 177 2.83 -28.69 -16.57
N LYS A 178 2.82 -28.55 -17.90
CA LYS A 178 2.90 -29.65 -18.87
C LYS A 178 4.35 -29.95 -19.21
N ASP A 179 4.63 -31.24 -19.35
CA ASP A 179 5.76 -31.89 -20.03
C ASP A 179 7.16 -31.68 -19.44
N VAL A 180 7.69 -32.68 -18.73
CA VAL A 180 8.92 -33.45 -19.02
C VAL A 180 8.97 -34.67 -18.08
N ALA A 181 9.18 -35.88 -18.59
CA ALA A 181 9.30 -37.11 -17.78
C ALA A 181 10.62 -37.87 -18.09
N PRO A 182 11.37 -38.35 -17.08
CA PRO A 182 12.40 -39.37 -17.25
C PRO A 182 11.85 -40.79 -17.04
N ARG A 183 12.51 -41.77 -17.68
CA ARG A 183 12.11 -43.17 -17.79
C ARG A 183 12.46 -43.99 -16.53
N GLY A 184 11.55 -44.89 -16.14
CA GLY A 184 11.93 -46.10 -15.38
C GLY A 184 11.33 -46.28 -13.97
N THR A 185 10.02 -46.17 -13.79
CA THR A 185 9.32 -46.81 -12.64
C THR A 185 7.90 -47.19 -13.07
N ARG A 186 7.50 -48.43 -12.76
CA ARG A 186 6.19 -48.98 -13.11
C ARG A 186 5.13 -48.38 -12.18
N LYS A 187 4.44 -47.32 -12.63
CA LYS A 187 3.28 -46.76 -11.92
C LYS A 187 2.20 -47.82 -11.72
N VAL A 188 1.64 -47.93 -10.52
CA VAL A 188 0.22 -48.27 -10.40
C VAL A 188 -0.50 -47.05 -10.96
N ASN A 189 -1.00 -47.19 -12.18
CA ASN A 189 -1.51 -46.08 -12.97
C ASN A 189 -2.81 -45.58 -12.32
N GLU A 190 -2.83 -44.34 -11.86
CA GLU A 190 -4.02 -43.61 -11.34
C GLU A 190 -5.12 -43.42 -12.42
N HIS A 191 -4.89 -43.91 -13.64
CA HIS A 191 -5.86 -44.00 -14.72
C HIS A 191 -6.43 -45.40 -14.99
N ASN A 192 -6.04 -46.41 -14.21
CA ASN A 192 -6.74 -47.70 -14.23
C ASN A 192 -7.77 -47.74 -13.10
N LEU A 193 -8.86 -46.99 -13.27
CA LEU A 193 -10.14 -47.62 -12.93
C LEU A 193 -10.17 -48.86 -13.83
N ASP A 194 -10.16 -50.07 -13.26
CA ASP A 194 -10.29 -51.30 -14.06
C ASP A 194 -11.37 -51.08 -15.12
N ASP A 195 -11.19 -51.59 -16.34
CA ASP A 195 -12.13 -51.40 -17.46
C ASP A 195 -13.60 -51.66 -17.06
N ILE A 196 -13.80 -52.51 -16.05
CA ILE A 196 -15.07 -52.81 -15.39
C ILE A 196 -15.69 -51.57 -14.69
N MET A 197 -14.92 -50.82 -13.89
CA MET A 197 -15.39 -49.59 -13.20
C MET A 197 -15.55 -48.42 -14.17
N GLY A 198 -14.67 -48.32 -15.17
CA GLY A 198 -14.83 -47.37 -16.26
C GLY A 198 -16.11 -47.63 -17.07
N ALA A 199 -16.47 -48.89 -17.29
CA ALA A 199 -17.71 -49.28 -17.96
C ALA A 199 -18.96 -49.01 -17.11
N LEU A 200 -18.93 -49.33 -15.80
CA LEU A 200 -20.00 -49.06 -14.85
C LEU A 200 -20.28 -47.56 -14.70
N TRP A 201 -19.23 -46.74 -14.57
CA TRP A 201 -19.34 -45.29 -14.43
C TRP A 201 -19.91 -44.61 -15.68
N ASN A 202 -19.47 -45.01 -16.88
CA ASN A 202 -19.68 -44.22 -18.10
C ASN A 202 -20.98 -44.49 -18.86
N ARG A 203 -21.76 -45.54 -18.55
CA ARG A 203 -22.97 -45.84 -19.36
C ARG A 203 -24.31 -45.68 -18.66
N LYS A 204 -24.41 -45.80 -17.32
CA LYS A 204 -25.72 -45.79 -16.64
C LYS A 204 -25.72 -45.14 -15.25
N MET A 205 -24.66 -45.30 -14.46
CA MET A 205 -24.60 -44.81 -13.07
C MET A 205 -24.47 -43.29 -12.95
N LYS A 206 -23.78 -42.63 -13.88
CA LYS A 206 -23.45 -41.21 -13.77
C LYS A 206 -24.66 -40.30 -13.56
N ARG A 207 -25.80 -40.60 -14.20
CA ARG A 207 -27.02 -39.78 -14.06
C ARG A 207 -27.61 -39.86 -12.65
N VAL A 208 -27.79 -41.07 -12.13
CA VAL A 208 -28.31 -41.32 -10.78
C VAL A 208 -27.34 -40.76 -9.72
N LEU A 209 -26.03 -40.91 -9.95
CA LEU A 209 -25.00 -40.40 -9.06
C LEU A 209 -24.90 -38.86 -9.08
N ASP A 210 -25.02 -38.22 -10.24
CA ASP A 210 -25.05 -36.75 -10.35
C ASP A 210 -26.30 -36.18 -9.65
N GLU A 211 -27.46 -36.84 -9.76
CA GLU A 211 -28.69 -36.47 -9.02
C GLU A 211 -28.53 -36.63 -7.51
N MET A 212 -27.69 -37.57 -7.06
CA MET A 212 -27.35 -37.75 -5.64
C MET A 212 -26.11 -36.93 -5.20
N GLY A 213 -25.56 -36.07 -6.06
CA GLY A 213 -24.41 -35.20 -5.77
C GLY A 213 -23.04 -35.88 -5.78
N VAL A 214 -22.94 -37.13 -6.23
CA VAL A 214 -21.71 -37.92 -6.31
C VAL A 214 -21.04 -37.69 -7.67
N LYS A 215 -20.26 -36.60 -7.78
CA LYS A 215 -19.67 -36.11 -9.04
C LYS A 215 -18.45 -36.90 -9.55
N SER A 216 -17.93 -37.84 -8.77
CA SER A 216 -16.75 -38.62 -9.14
C SER A 216 -16.75 -40.02 -8.51
N PRO A 217 -16.04 -41.00 -9.11
CA PRO A 217 -15.91 -42.34 -8.52
C PRO A 217 -15.32 -42.32 -7.12
N HIS A 218 -14.46 -41.34 -6.83
CA HIS A 218 -13.83 -41.17 -5.52
C HIS A 218 -14.83 -40.81 -4.43
N LEU A 219 -15.81 -39.94 -4.74
CA LEU A 219 -16.88 -39.57 -3.81
C LEU A 219 -17.77 -40.76 -3.46
N LEU A 220 -17.94 -41.73 -4.37
CA LEU A 220 -18.71 -42.95 -4.13
C LEU A 220 -18.08 -43.80 -3.02
N PHE A 221 -16.75 -43.86 -2.97
CA PHE A 221 -16.01 -44.65 -1.97
C PHE A 221 -15.84 -43.93 -0.63
N GLN A 222 -16.07 -42.62 -0.59
CA GLN A 222 -16.09 -41.82 0.63
C GLN A 222 -17.47 -41.80 1.31
N LEU A 223 -18.49 -42.41 0.69
CA LEU A 223 -19.80 -42.54 1.31
C LEU A 223 -19.73 -43.46 2.52
N SER A 224 -20.44 -43.13 3.59
CA SER A 224 -20.71 -44.09 4.67
C SER A 224 -21.44 -45.32 4.10
N LEU A 225 -21.23 -46.52 4.66
CA LEU A 225 -21.87 -47.75 4.20
C LEU A 225 -23.40 -47.64 3.99
N PRO A 226 -24.19 -46.97 4.88
CA PRO A 226 -25.64 -46.79 4.64
C PRO A 226 -25.96 -45.90 3.44
N LYS A 227 -25.12 -44.88 3.16
CA LYS A 227 -25.27 -44.01 1.98
C LYS A 227 -24.89 -44.76 0.71
N LEU A 228 -23.85 -45.59 0.75
CA LEU A 228 -23.51 -46.47 -0.36
C LEU A 228 -24.63 -47.47 -0.64
N GLN A 229 -25.19 -48.12 0.39
CA GLN A 229 -26.33 -49.03 0.23
C GLN A 229 -27.56 -48.34 -0.34
N LYS A 230 -27.83 -47.08 0.05
CA LYS A 230 -28.88 -46.27 -0.56
C LYS A 230 -28.62 -46.02 -2.05
N VAL A 231 -27.37 -45.70 -2.41
CA VAL A 231 -26.95 -45.54 -3.81
C VAL A 231 -27.10 -46.85 -4.58
N LEU A 232 -26.66 -47.98 -4.03
CA LEU A 232 -26.78 -49.30 -4.66
C LEU A 232 -28.25 -49.71 -4.86
N LYS A 233 -29.10 -49.45 -3.86
CA LYS A 233 -30.54 -49.71 -3.96
C LYS A 233 -31.22 -48.85 -5.04
N GLU A 234 -30.82 -47.59 -5.19
CA GLU A 234 -31.34 -46.75 -6.28
C GLU A 234 -30.77 -47.12 -7.64
N LEU A 235 -29.53 -47.60 -7.70
CA LEU A 235 -28.99 -48.15 -8.94
C LEU A 235 -29.72 -49.44 -9.35
N ALA A 236 -30.06 -50.30 -8.39
CA ALA A 236 -30.84 -51.52 -8.62
C ALA A 236 -32.30 -51.23 -9.01
N SER A 237 -32.89 -50.12 -8.51
CA SER A 237 -34.24 -49.70 -8.91
C SER A 237 -34.30 -49.20 -10.36
N HIS A 238 -33.19 -48.62 -10.86
CA HIS A 238 -33.08 -48.07 -12.21
C HIS A 238 -32.57 -49.08 -13.24
N ASP A 239 -31.87 -50.12 -12.83
CA ASP A 239 -31.38 -51.18 -13.72
C ASP A 239 -31.54 -52.57 -13.10
N ALA A 240 -32.64 -53.24 -13.46
CA ALA A 240 -32.91 -54.62 -13.03
C ALA A 240 -31.86 -55.63 -13.51
N ALA A 241 -30.95 -55.24 -14.42
CA ALA A 241 -29.85 -56.07 -14.90
C ALA A 241 -28.54 -55.87 -14.11
N LEU A 242 -28.50 -54.96 -13.13
CA LEU A 242 -27.36 -54.87 -12.21
C LEU A 242 -27.28 -56.21 -11.47
N GLN A 243 -26.33 -57.05 -11.84
CA GLN A 243 -26.29 -58.42 -11.31
C GLN A 243 -25.90 -58.32 -9.83
N ALA A 244 -26.50 -59.15 -8.96
CA ALA A 244 -26.14 -59.21 -7.53
C ALA A 244 -24.61 -59.36 -7.30
N ARG A 245 -23.91 -59.92 -8.28
CA ARG A 245 -22.45 -60.02 -8.35
C ARG A 245 -21.75 -58.64 -8.37
N GLU A 246 -22.27 -57.67 -9.11
CA GLU A 246 -21.69 -56.32 -9.23
C GLU A 246 -21.94 -55.49 -7.97
N GLU A 247 -23.11 -55.65 -7.35
CA GLU A 247 -23.44 -55.05 -6.04
C GLU A 247 -22.49 -55.59 -4.96
N THR A 248 -22.30 -56.91 -4.89
CA THR A 248 -21.37 -57.55 -3.95
C THR A 248 -19.92 -57.10 -4.15
N GLU A 249 -19.49 -56.92 -5.41
CA GLU A 249 -18.12 -56.48 -5.72
C GLU A 249 -17.88 -55.00 -5.34
N LEU A 250 -18.89 -54.14 -5.51
CA LEU A 250 -18.85 -52.74 -5.08
C LEU A 250 -18.82 -52.61 -3.56
N GLU A 251 -19.64 -53.37 -2.83
CA GLU A 251 -19.62 -53.40 -1.37
C GLU A 251 -18.28 -53.93 -0.84
N LYS A 252 -17.75 -55.01 -1.41
CA LYS A 252 -16.46 -55.58 -1.01
C LYS A 252 -15.30 -54.61 -1.23
N ARG A 253 -15.28 -53.90 -2.35
CA ARG A 253 -14.26 -52.87 -2.64
C ARG A 253 -14.41 -51.65 -1.73
N HIS A 254 -15.63 -51.22 -1.45
CA HIS A 254 -15.88 -50.15 -0.49
C HIS A 254 -15.40 -50.51 0.90
N MET A 255 -15.72 -51.70 1.41
CA MET A 255 -15.25 -52.14 2.73
C MET A 255 -13.73 -52.27 2.78
N GLY A 256 -13.08 -52.82 1.74
CA GLY A 256 -11.62 -52.92 1.71
C GLY A 256 -10.93 -51.56 1.71
N LEU A 257 -11.48 -50.56 1.01
CA LEU A 257 -10.96 -49.20 1.03
C LEU A 257 -11.29 -48.46 2.33
N ALA A 258 -12.47 -48.69 2.89
CA ALA A 258 -12.89 -48.13 4.18
C ALA A 258 -12.09 -48.70 5.35
N GLU A 259 -11.69 -49.99 5.29
CA GLU A 259 -10.81 -50.62 6.27
C GLU A 259 -9.39 -50.03 6.19
N VAL A 260 -8.83 -49.88 4.98
CA VAL A 260 -7.56 -49.16 4.79
C VAL A 260 -7.63 -47.72 5.31
N TRP A 261 -8.80 -47.08 5.20
CA TRP A 261 -9.03 -45.72 5.70
C TRP A 261 -9.25 -45.66 7.23
N GLU A 262 -10.00 -46.58 7.83
CA GLU A 262 -10.24 -46.65 9.28
C GLU A 262 -8.97 -47.06 10.05
N THR A 263 -8.16 -47.95 9.48
CA THR A 263 -6.85 -48.28 10.05
C THR A 263 -5.91 -47.06 10.09
N SER A 264 -6.16 -46.05 9.26
CA SER A 264 -5.42 -44.78 9.27
C SER A 264 -5.94 -43.76 10.31
N LYS A 265 -7.12 -44.00 10.92
CA LYS A 265 -7.80 -43.06 11.83
C LYS A 265 -7.66 -43.35 13.33
N HIS A 266 -7.20 -44.53 13.76
CA HIS A 266 -7.19 -44.90 15.18
C HIS A 266 -5.87 -44.60 15.91
N GLY A 267 -5.66 -43.31 16.21
CA GLY A 267 -4.71 -42.82 17.22
C GLY A 267 -5.35 -41.79 18.16
N ASN A 268 -6.23 -42.25 19.07
CA ASN A 268 -7.08 -41.45 19.97
C ASN A 268 -6.34 -40.81 21.17
N LEU A 269 -6.64 -39.54 21.52
CA LEU A 269 -6.96 -39.10 22.92
C LEU A 269 -7.39 -37.61 23.13
N HIS A 270 -7.21 -36.68 22.18
CA HIS A 270 -7.12 -35.24 22.52
C HIS A 270 -8.38 -34.35 22.41
N VAL A 271 -9.54 -34.89 22.00
CA VAL A 271 -10.69 -34.07 21.56
C VAL A 271 -11.32 -33.24 22.69
N LYS A 272 -11.18 -33.64 23.95
CA LYS A 272 -11.82 -32.93 25.08
C LYS A 272 -11.09 -31.67 25.53
N HIS A 273 -9.77 -31.57 25.34
CA HIS A 273 -8.95 -30.43 25.81
C HIS A 273 -8.69 -29.38 24.73
N LEU A 274 -8.87 -29.73 23.45
CA LEU A 274 -8.70 -28.81 22.32
C LEU A 274 -9.81 -27.79 22.20
N LYS A 275 -11.00 -28.07 22.76
CA LYS A 275 -12.10 -27.11 22.78
C LYS A 275 -11.78 -25.93 23.70
N ASP A 276 -11.35 -26.24 24.93
CA ASP A 276 -11.09 -25.23 25.96
C ASP A 276 -9.90 -24.32 25.59
N ALA A 277 -8.89 -24.85 24.89
CA ALA A 277 -7.74 -24.06 24.42
C ALA A 277 -8.02 -23.26 23.13
N ALA A 278 -8.95 -23.70 22.30
CA ALA A 278 -9.37 -22.95 21.12
C ALA A 278 -10.18 -21.70 21.51
N ASP A 279 -11.03 -21.83 22.53
CA ASP A 279 -11.80 -20.71 23.08
C ASP A 279 -10.86 -19.62 23.65
N GLU A 280 -9.81 -20.02 24.38
CA GLU A 280 -8.81 -19.10 24.96
C GLU A 280 -7.94 -18.37 23.90
N ILE A 281 -7.61 -19.04 22.79
CA ILE A 281 -6.82 -18.43 21.70
C ILE A 281 -7.66 -17.43 20.90
N VAL A 282 -8.95 -17.72 20.71
CA VAL A 282 -9.87 -16.80 20.03
C VAL A 282 -10.07 -15.53 20.86
N GLU A 283 -10.24 -15.64 22.18
CA GLU A 283 -10.31 -14.47 23.08
C GLU A 283 -9.03 -13.62 23.04
N GLN A 284 -7.85 -14.24 23.05
CA GLN A 284 -6.57 -13.51 22.98
C GLN A 284 -6.32 -12.85 21.61
N MET A 285 -6.82 -13.43 20.52
CA MET A 285 -6.76 -12.84 19.18
C MET A 285 -7.71 -11.65 19.04
N VAL A 286 -8.92 -11.74 19.60
CA VAL A 286 -9.89 -10.64 19.61
C VAL A 286 -9.38 -9.46 20.44
N ALA A 287 -8.74 -9.71 21.60
CA ALA A 287 -8.21 -8.67 22.48
C ALA A 287 -7.01 -7.88 21.91
N ARG A 288 -6.32 -8.41 20.89
CA ARG A 288 -5.13 -7.78 20.27
C ARG A 288 -5.33 -7.35 18.83
N TRP A 289 -6.51 -7.62 18.27
CA TRP A 289 -6.86 -7.15 16.94
C TRP A 289 -7.22 -5.67 17.03
N ASP A 290 -6.53 -4.83 16.25
CA ASP A 290 -7.04 -3.49 15.91
C ASP A 290 -8.18 -3.66 14.91
N PHE A 291 -9.31 -4.15 15.44
CA PHE A 291 -10.48 -4.55 14.67
C PHE A 291 -11.05 -3.33 13.95
N ASP A 292 -10.95 -2.14 14.54
CA ASP A 292 -11.36 -0.89 13.93
C ASP A 292 -10.50 -0.55 12.71
N ALA A 293 -9.16 -0.63 12.79
CA ALA A 293 -8.30 -0.34 11.63
C ALA A 293 -8.44 -1.39 10.51
N GLN A 294 -8.64 -2.66 10.85
CA GLN A 294 -8.83 -3.72 9.86
C GLN A 294 -10.23 -3.73 9.28
N MET A 295 -11.28 -3.48 10.06
CA MET A 295 -12.64 -3.29 9.57
C MET A 295 -12.73 -2.04 8.71
N GLN A 296 -12.10 -0.94 9.10
CA GLN A 296 -12.04 0.26 8.28
C GLN A 296 -11.20 0.04 7.02
N GLY A 297 -10.14 -0.79 7.08
CA GLY A 297 -9.42 -1.30 5.92
C GLY A 297 -10.29 -2.19 5.02
N LEU A 298 -11.07 -3.11 5.58
CA LEU A 298 -11.98 -4.01 4.86
C LEU A 298 -13.10 -3.22 4.17
N LEU A 299 -13.71 -2.29 4.90
CA LEU A 299 -14.75 -1.37 4.42
C LEU A 299 -14.22 -0.45 3.31
N ASN A 300 -12.92 -0.12 3.33
CA ASN A 300 -12.25 0.70 2.31
C ASN A 300 -11.51 -0.11 1.22
N ASN A 301 -11.59 -1.45 1.21
CA ASN A 301 -10.82 -2.35 0.33
C ASN A 301 -9.29 -2.12 0.36
N ASP A 302 -8.74 -1.83 1.55
CA ASP A 302 -7.36 -1.43 1.77
C ASP A 302 -6.70 -2.34 2.82
N PHE A 303 -6.30 -3.55 2.41
CA PHE A 303 -5.52 -4.45 3.27
C PHE A 303 -4.11 -3.89 3.48
N ARG A 304 -3.84 -3.40 4.68
CA ARG A 304 -2.50 -2.99 5.11
C ARG A 304 -1.90 -4.07 6.00
N ALA A 305 -0.66 -4.47 5.73
CA ALA A 305 0.10 -5.26 6.69
C ALA A 305 0.24 -4.46 8.00
N PRO A 306 -0.04 -5.06 9.18
CA PRO A 306 0.10 -4.39 10.47
C PRO A 306 1.49 -3.75 10.63
N LEU A 307 1.55 -2.58 11.28
CA LEU A 307 2.81 -1.88 11.59
C LEU A 307 3.81 -2.80 12.30
N SER A 308 3.31 -3.74 13.10
CA SER A 308 4.10 -4.73 13.84
C SER A 308 4.92 -5.69 12.97
N ILE A 309 4.60 -5.88 11.68
CA ILE A 309 5.32 -6.84 10.82
C ILE A 309 6.03 -6.19 9.62
N ARG A 310 5.85 -4.88 9.39
CA ARG A 310 6.43 -4.18 8.22
C ARG A 310 7.96 -4.09 8.24
N HIS A 311 8.58 -4.14 9.42
CA HIS A 311 10.03 -4.14 9.57
C HIS A 311 10.69 -5.47 9.12
N LEU A 312 9.90 -6.51 8.87
CA LEU A 312 10.37 -7.83 8.45
C LEU A 312 10.61 -7.95 6.93
N TYR A 313 10.28 -6.92 6.14
CA TYR A 313 10.55 -6.91 4.71
C TYR A 313 11.92 -6.25 4.47
N PRO A 314 12.98 -7.03 4.14
CA PRO A 314 14.29 -6.45 3.90
C PRO A 314 14.24 -5.48 2.71
N PRO A 315 14.91 -4.32 2.79
CA PRO A 315 14.91 -3.35 1.70
C PRO A 315 15.46 -3.95 0.41
N ARG A 316 14.70 -3.85 -0.69
CA ARG A 316 15.16 -4.24 -2.03
C ARG A 316 15.89 -3.07 -2.69
N HIS A 317 17.10 -2.78 -2.23
CA HIS A 317 17.93 -1.75 -2.86
C HIS A 317 18.65 -2.31 -4.09
N GLY A 318 18.49 -1.65 -5.23
CA GLY A 318 19.28 -1.94 -6.43
C GLY A 318 20.75 -1.58 -6.23
N LYS A 319 21.66 -2.15 -7.03
CA LYS A 319 23.11 -1.84 -6.97
C LYS A 319 23.42 -0.34 -7.07
N GLU A 320 22.66 0.38 -7.90
CA GLU A 320 22.76 1.83 -8.09
C GLU A 320 22.44 2.58 -6.78
N LEU A 321 21.29 2.32 -6.18
CA LEU A 321 20.88 2.92 -4.91
C LEU A 321 21.87 2.57 -3.78
N MET A 322 22.32 1.31 -3.70
CA MET A 322 23.34 0.92 -2.71
C MET A 322 24.67 1.63 -2.90
N THR A 323 25.00 2.08 -4.11
CA THR A 323 26.21 2.86 -4.35
C THR A 323 26.04 4.27 -3.78
N ILE A 324 24.89 4.90 -4.02
CA ILE A 324 24.56 6.22 -3.47
C ILE A 324 24.52 6.18 -1.93
N LEU A 325 23.86 5.16 -1.36
CA LEU A 325 23.70 5.02 0.10
C LEU A 325 25.03 4.76 0.84
N LYS A 326 26.06 4.24 0.17
CA LYS A 326 27.39 4.06 0.80
C LYS A 326 28.07 5.37 1.12
N ASP A 327 27.73 6.42 0.38
CA ASP A 327 28.32 7.75 0.56
C ASP A 327 27.51 8.62 1.54
N PHE A 328 26.41 8.10 2.09
CA PHE A 328 25.57 8.84 3.03
C PHE A 328 26.22 8.88 4.42
N SER A 329 26.19 10.07 5.04
CA SER A 329 26.42 10.22 6.47
C SER A 329 25.36 9.49 7.30
N ASN A 330 25.60 9.37 8.61
CA ASN A 330 24.62 8.76 9.52
C ASN A 330 23.29 9.52 9.53
N ASP A 331 23.33 10.86 9.48
CA ASP A 331 22.13 11.69 9.48
C ASP A 331 21.36 11.57 8.15
N GLU A 332 22.07 11.49 7.02
CA GLU A 332 21.45 11.24 5.72
C GLU A 332 20.86 9.82 5.63
N THR A 333 21.52 8.84 6.22
CA THR A 333 21.01 7.46 6.32
C THR A 333 19.76 7.41 7.19
N ALA A 334 19.76 8.14 8.32
CA ALA A 334 18.58 8.26 9.17
C ALA A 334 17.42 8.93 8.41
N LYS A 335 17.68 10.04 7.71
CA LYS A 335 16.66 10.72 6.89
C LYS A 335 16.17 9.84 5.76
N PHE A 336 17.05 9.11 5.07
CA PHE A 336 16.66 8.14 4.04
C PHE A 336 15.71 7.08 4.59
N ASN A 337 16.03 6.51 5.75
CA ASN A 337 15.19 5.49 6.38
C ASN A 337 13.84 6.07 6.82
N GLU A 338 13.80 7.27 7.38
CA GLU A 338 12.56 7.99 7.70
C GLU A 338 11.70 8.18 6.46
N THR A 339 12.28 8.69 5.38
CA THR A 339 11.61 8.89 4.11
C THR A 339 11.14 7.57 3.50
N TYR A 340 11.97 6.53 3.52
CA TYR A 340 11.61 5.19 3.07
C TYR A 340 10.38 4.66 3.82
N GLN A 341 10.39 4.74 5.15
CA GLN A 341 9.25 4.32 5.97
C GLN A 341 8.00 5.16 5.70
N PHE A 342 8.14 6.46 5.46
CA PHE A 342 7.02 7.31 5.04
C PHE A 342 6.32 6.77 3.79
N PHE A 343 7.06 6.49 2.70
CA PHE A 343 6.46 5.92 1.49
C PHE A 343 5.78 4.57 1.73
N ARG A 344 6.42 3.69 2.52
CA ARG A 344 5.89 2.38 2.88
C ARG A 344 4.63 2.48 3.73
N ASN A 345 4.51 3.53 4.54
CA ASN A 345 3.33 3.74 5.37
C ASN A 345 2.07 4.06 4.57
N PHE A 346 2.22 4.73 3.42
CA PHE A 346 1.13 5.09 2.51
C PHE A 346 0.95 4.11 1.35
N GLU A 347 1.66 2.99 1.34
CA GLU A 347 1.48 1.96 0.33
C GLU A 347 0.09 1.29 0.43
N THR A 348 -0.51 1.03 -0.73
CA THR A 348 -1.85 0.44 -0.86
C THR A 348 -1.87 -0.65 -1.93
N ASN A 349 -2.76 -1.63 -1.79
CA ASN A 349 -3.14 -2.56 -2.85
C ASN A 349 -4.51 -2.22 -3.48
N GLY A 350 -5.27 -1.33 -2.85
CA GLY A 350 -6.66 -1.02 -3.17
C GLY A 350 -6.85 -0.18 -4.42
N ASN A 351 -8.13 0.02 -4.76
CA ASN A 351 -8.55 0.85 -5.89
C ASN A 351 -8.51 2.36 -5.57
N THR A 352 -8.35 2.71 -4.29
CA THR A 352 -8.31 4.07 -3.75
C THR A 352 -6.96 4.76 -3.92
N MET A 353 -6.01 4.19 -4.67
CA MET A 353 -4.69 4.81 -4.87
C MET A 353 -4.81 6.26 -5.35
N THR A 354 -4.04 7.16 -4.74
CA THR A 354 -3.91 8.56 -5.18
C THR A 354 -2.67 8.76 -6.02
N HIS A 355 -1.67 7.90 -5.86
CA HIS A 355 -0.42 7.95 -6.59
C HIS A 355 0.01 6.54 -7.02
N CYS A 356 0.83 6.48 -8.06
CA CYS A 356 1.44 5.23 -8.52
C CYS A 356 2.88 5.46 -8.94
N SER A 357 3.69 4.42 -8.86
CA SER A 357 5.01 4.41 -9.46
C SER A 357 4.92 3.96 -10.91
N LEU A 358 5.48 4.75 -11.82
CA LEU A 358 5.69 4.33 -13.21
C LEU A 358 6.71 3.18 -13.32
N MET A 359 7.43 2.83 -12.24
CA MET A 359 8.24 1.60 -12.12
C MET A 359 7.46 0.41 -11.54
N GLY A 360 6.26 0.63 -11.01
CA GLY A 360 5.43 -0.41 -10.40
C GLY A 360 6.16 -1.05 -9.22
N THR A 361 6.12 -2.38 -9.15
CA THR A 361 6.78 -3.19 -8.10
C THR A 361 8.31 -3.22 -8.19
N LYS A 362 8.89 -2.56 -9.21
CA LYS A 362 10.35 -2.39 -9.36
C LYS A 362 10.86 -1.10 -8.72
N ASP A 363 9.97 -0.26 -8.20
CA ASP A 363 10.36 0.93 -7.46
C ASP A 363 10.97 0.52 -6.12
N HIS A 364 11.98 1.24 -5.65
CA HIS A 364 12.61 0.92 -4.37
C HIS A 364 11.71 1.26 -3.18
N PHE A 365 10.76 2.19 -3.33
CA PHE A 365 9.94 2.71 -2.24
C PHE A 365 8.55 2.05 -2.13
N THR A 366 8.25 1.08 -2.99
CA THR A 366 6.97 0.34 -2.99
C THR A 366 7.12 -1.04 -3.61
N ASP A 367 6.50 -2.03 -2.98
CA ASP A 367 6.31 -3.39 -3.52
C ASP A 367 5.05 -3.48 -4.39
N THR A 368 4.05 -2.62 -4.18
CA THR A 368 2.77 -2.65 -4.91
C THR A 368 2.80 -1.75 -6.16
N GLY A 369 3.69 -0.77 -6.18
CA GLY A 369 3.70 0.31 -7.17
C GLY A 369 2.62 1.36 -6.97
N LYS A 370 1.93 1.36 -5.82
CA LYS A 370 0.74 2.19 -5.58
C LYS A 370 0.77 2.79 -4.17
N TRP A 371 0.39 4.05 -4.08
CA TRP A 371 0.26 4.76 -2.81
C TRP A 371 -1.08 5.47 -2.69
N HIS A 372 -1.55 5.58 -1.46
CA HIS A 372 -2.66 6.45 -1.06
C HIS A 372 -2.11 7.49 -0.10
N PHE A 373 -1.55 8.58 -0.63
CA PHE A 373 -1.25 9.79 0.14
C PHE A 373 -2.53 10.62 0.25
N PRO A 374 -3.07 10.86 1.46
CA PRO A 374 -4.21 11.76 1.66
C PRO A 374 -3.87 13.21 1.27
N ASP A 375 -4.90 14.00 0.93
CA ASP A 375 -4.75 15.39 0.53
C ASP A 375 -4.54 16.36 1.71
N SER A 376 -4.42 15.84 2.93
CA SER A 376 -4.15 16.66 4.11
C SER A 376 -2.83 17.45 3.95
N PRO A 377 -2.79 18.75 4.31
CA PRO A 377 -1.61 19.59 4.14
C PRO A 377 -0.32 19.00 4.71
N ASN A 378 -0.39 18.34 5.87
CA ASN A 378 0.79 17.76 6.53
C ASN A 378 1.42 16.63 5.71
N VAL A 379 0.60 15.68 5.21
CA VAL A 379 1.09 14.56 4.41
C VAL A 379 1.63 15.03 3.07
N GLN A 380 0.93 15.96 2.40
CA GLN A 380 1.37 16.54 1.13
C GLN A 380 2.70 17.28 1.30
N THR A 381 2.83 18.10 2.35
CA THR A 381 4.09 18.80 2.65
C THR A 381 5.23 17.83 2.87
N GLN A 382 5.05 16.79 3.70
CA GLN A 382 6.07 15.79 3.94
C GLN A 382 6.43 14.98 2.68
N LEU A 383 5.45 14.65 1.84
CA LEU A 383 5.67 14.01 0.54
C LEU A 383 6.58 14.88 -0.35
N PHE A 384 6.27 16.17 -0.48
CA PHE A 384 7.03 17.07 -1.34
C PHE A 384 8.44 17.34 -0.82
N GLU A 385 8.61 17.48 0.49
CA GLU A 385 9.93 17.60 1.14
C GLU A 385 10.79 16.35 0.95
N ASN A 386 10.19 15.17 1.10
CA ASN A 386 10.87 13.90 0.88
C ASN A 386 11.34 13.75 -0.58
N ILE A 387 10.48 14.05 -1.56
CA ILE A 387 10.84 14.00 -2.99
C ILE A 387 11.95 15.02 -3.30
N ALA A 388 11.83 16.24 -2.78
CA ALA A 388 12.85 17.28 -2.96
C ALA A 388 14.21 16.86 -2.40
N TRP A 389 14.21 16.28 -1.20
CA TRP A 389 15.43 15.80 -0.54
C TRP A 389 16.09 14.66 -1.35
N LEU A 390 15.30 13.66 -1.78
CA LEU A 390 15.78 12.52 -2.57
C LEU A 390 16.34 12.98 -3.93
N TYR A 391 15.65 13.89 -4.62
CA TYR A 391 16.14 14.50 -5.86
C TYR A 391 17.50 15.19 -5.64
N GLY A 392 17.65 15.93 -4.53
CA GLY A 392 18.92 16.56 -4.14
C GLY A 392 20.07 15.57 -3.88
N LYS A 393 19.77 14.30 -3.60
CA LYS A 393 20.73 13.21 -3.43
C LYS A 393 20.94 12.36 -4.69
N GLY A 394 20.33 12.74 -5.82
CA GLY A 394 20.38 11.97 -7.06
C GLY A 394 19.56 10.66 -7.01
N ILE A 395 18.66 10.52 -6.03
CA ILE A 395 17.72 9.40 -5.94
C ILE A 395 16.41 9.84 -6.60
N PHE A 396 16.23 9.47 -7.86
CA PHE A 396 15.07 9.88 -8.63
C PHE A 396 13.88 8.94 -8.43
N HIS A 397 12.69 9.54 -8.30
CA HIS A 397 11.42 8.84 -8.24
C HIS A 397 10.70 8.84 -9.57
N TYR A 398 9.67 8.01 -9.66
CA TYR A 398 8.83 7.81 -10.85
C TYR A 398 7.36 7.99 -10.50
N ILE A 399 7.06 8.92 -9.59
CA ILE A 399 5.73 9.08 -9.03
C ILE A 399 4.84 9.80 -10.04
N SER A 400 3.66 9.21 -10.21
CA SER A 400 2.54 9.82 -10.90
C SER A 400 1.35 9.94 -9.95
N GLU A 401 0.79 11.14 -9.85
CA GLU A 401 -0.38 11.48 -9.05
C GLU A 401 -1.65 11.37 -9.88
N ARG A 402 -2.76 10.95 -9.28
CA ARG A 402 -4.09 11.02 -9.90
C ARG A 402 -4.69 12.40 -9.65
N GLN A 403 -5.26 12.98 -10.70
CA GLN A 403 -6.03 14.21 -10.59
C GLN A 403 -7.22 14.01 -9.64
N THR A 404 -7.44 15.00 -8.78
CA THR A 404 -8.69 15.15 -8.03
C THR A 404 -9.83 15.51 -9.01
N PRO A 405 -11.11 15.40 -8.63
CA PRO A 405 -12.23 15.78 -9.51
C PRO A 405 -12.15 17.21 -10.04
N ARG A 406 -11.45 18.08 -9.30
CA ARG A 406 -11.09 19.44 -9.66
C ARG A 406 -9.61 19.62 -9.41
N PHE A 407 -8.90 20.21 -10.35
CA PHE A 407 -7.44 20.34 -10.31
C PHE A 407 -7.01 21.62 -11.02
N PRO A 408 -5.82 22.16 -10.74
CA PRO A 408 -5.24 23.23 -11.56
C PRO A 408 -5.20 22.80 -13.02
N PHE A 409 -5.50 23.69 -13.97
CA PHE A 409 -5.40 23.35 -15.38
C PHE A 409 -3.95 23.05 -15.73
N ILE A 410 -3.71 21.85 -16.23
CA ILE A 410 -2.38 21.32 -16.50
C ILE A 410 -2.35 20.76 -17.91
N GLU A 411 -1.29 21.06 -18.65
CA GLU A 411 -1.10 20.61 -20.02
C GLU A 411 0.38 20.31 -20.33
N ASP A 412 0.60 19.40 -21.27
CA ASP A 412 1.93 19.07 -21.77
C ASP A 412 2.12 19.60 -23.19
N PHE A 413 3.25 20.24 -23.45
CA PHE A 413 3.70 20.66 -24.77
C PHE A 413 4.80 19.75 -25.27
N ASP A 414 4.57 19.07 -26.39
CA ASP A 414 5.45 18.05 -26.89
C ASP A 414 5.84 18.28 -28.36
N ILE A 415 7.12 18.57 -28.62
CA ILE A 415 7.68 18.62 -29.97
C ILE A 415 8.71 17.51 -30.11
N GLN A 416 8.65 16.79 -31.24
CA GLN A 416 9.60 15.75 -31.59
C GLN A 416 10.57 16.26 -32.66
N ALA A 417 11.80 15.78 -32.65
CA ALA A 417 12.74 15.96 -33.73
C ALA A 417 13.44 14.65 -34.05
N GLU A 418 13.72 14.43 -35.33
CA GLU A 418 14.56 13.34 -35.79
C GLU A 418 15.98 13.45 -35.21
N THR A 419 16.63 12.31 -35.03
CA THR A 419 17.95 12.22 -34.37
C THR A 419 19.11 12.79 -35.20
N ASP A 420 18.90 12.95 -36.50
CA ASP A 420 19.84 13.47 -37.50
C ASP A 420 19.63 14.96 -37.81
N TYR A 421 18.71 15.65 -37.10
CA TYR A 421 18.64 17.12 -37.13
C TYR A 421 20.05 17.71 -36.84
N THR A 422 20.43 18.87 -37.38
CA THR A 422 21.86 19.22 -37.55
C THR A 422 22.37 20.43 -36.76
N ALA A 423 21.54 21.05 -35.89
CA ALA A 423 21.97 22.15 -35.02
C ALA A 423 22.66 21.64 -33.73
N LYS A 424 23.92 21.18 -33.83
CA LYS A 424 24.66 20.59 -32.70
C LYS A 424 24.76 21.56 -31.50
N ASP A 425 24.27 21.14 -30.33
CA ASP A 425 24.56 21.77 -29.04
C ASP A 425 26.07 21.60 -28.71
N PRO A 426 26.82 22.68 -28.43
CA PRO A 426 28.26 22.62 -28.16
C PRO A 426 28.65 21.85 -26.88
N ARG A 427 27.72 21.53 -25.96
CA ARG A 427 28.00 20.75 -24.74
C ARG A 427 27.75 19.25 -24.89
N THR A 428 26.82 18.86 -25.78
CA THR A 428 26.33 17.47 -25.87
C THR A 428 26.53 16.83 -27.24
N GLY A 429 26.79 17.61 -28.29
CA GLY A 429 27.01 17.11 -29.65
C GLY A 429 25.75 16.61 -30.36
N LEU A 430 24.57 16.67 -29.72
CA LEU A 430 23.26 16.30 -30.26
C LEU A 430 22.36 17.56 -30.37
N PRO A 431 21.45 17.66 -31.35
CA PRO A 431 20.48 18.74 -31.44
C PRO A 431 19.18 18.34 -30.73
N PRO A 432 18.85 18.88 -29.55
CA PRO A 432 17.45 18.88 -29.11
C PRO A 432 16.61 19.72 -30.10
N PRO A 433 15.29 19.49 -30.20
CA PRO A 433 14.43 20.49 -30.82
C PRO A 433 14.67 21.81 -30.07
N PRO A 434 14.68 22.96 -30.75
CA PRO A 434 14.93 24.21 -30.06
C PRO A 434 13.75 24.45 -29.12
N ASP A 435 13.99 24.35 -27.82
CA ASP A 435 13.04 24.75 -26.79
C ASP A 435 12.53 26.20 -27.02
N SER A 436 13.33 27.03 -27.70
CA SER A 436 12.98 28.38 -28.18
C SER A 436 11.84 28.43 -29.23
N LEU A 437 11.49 27.30 -29.87
CA LEU A 437 10.28 27.24 -30.69
C LEU A 437 9.01 27.20 -29.83
N ILE A 438 9.13 26.76 -28.57
CA ILE A 438 8.03 26.77 -27.61
C ILE A 438 8.04 28.06 -26.80
N MET A 439 9.19 28.38 -26.19
CA MET A 439 9.30 29.50 -25.28
C MET A 439 10.71 30.08 -25.27
N ASP A 440 10.78 31.40 -25.18
CA ASP A 440 12.04 32.10 -24.95
C ASP A 440 12.38 32.01 -23.46
N PHE A 441 13.54 31.41 -23.15
CA PHE A 441 13.99 31.27 -21.77
C PHE A 441 14.32 32.62 -21.14
N PRO A 442 14.11 32.77 -19.81
CA PRO A 442 14.49 33.99 -19.11
C PRO A 442 16.00 34.20 -19.27
N SER A 443 16.38 35.38 -19.76
CA SER A 443 17.77 35.85 -19.78
C SER A 443 17.88 37.15 -19.00
N SER A 444 19.10 37.60 -18.69
CA SER A 444 19.33 38.87 -17.99
C SER A 444 18.75 40.08 -18.71
N HIS A 445 18.42 39.98 -19.99
CA HIS A 445 17.93 41.08 -20.82
C HIS A 445 16.58 40.83 -21.50
N ASN A 446 16.07 39.60 -21.46
CA ASN A 446 14.78 39.25 -22.04
C ASN A 446 13.93 38.45 -21.04
N HIS A 447 12.85 39.07 -20.59
CA HIS A 447 11.83 38.46 -19.74
C HIS A 447 10.58 38.03 -20.53
N ASP A 448 10.56 38.26 -21.85
CA ASP A 448 9.44 37.85 -22.70
C ASP A 448 9.44 36.32 -22.85
N PRO A 449 8.31 35.63 -22.55
CA PRO A 449 8.21 34.17 -22.71
C PRO A 449 8.06 33.73 -24.17
N GLY A 450 7.93 34.66 -25.12
CA GLY A 450 7.78 34.36 -26.54
C GLY A 450 6.33 34.38 -27.02
N GLN A 451 6.14 34.40 -28.34
CA GLN A 451 4.84 34.59 -28.98
C GLN A 451 3.89 33.39 -28.83
N LEU A 452 4.41 32.15 -28.85
CA LEU A 452 3.57 30.95 -28.67
C LEU A 452 2.87 30.97 -27.30
N MET A 453 3.61 31.27 -26.24
CA MET A 453 3.08 31.35 -24.88
C MET A 453 2.04 32.47 -24.74
N LYS A 454 2.22 33.61 -25.42
CA LYS A 454 1.22 34.68 -25.48
C LYS A 454 -0.06 34.24 -26.20
N TRP A 455 0.07 33.56 -27.34
CA TRP A 455 -1.09 32.98 -28.03
C TRP A 455 -1.80 31.95 -27.17
N ARG A 456 -1.06 31.12 -26.42
CA ARG A 456 -1.66 30.17 -25.50
C ARG A 456 -2.47 30.87 -24.41
N ALA A 457 -1.88 31.86 -23.74
CA ALA A 457 -2.54 32.62 -22.68
C ALA A 457 -3.77 33.37 -23.19
N LEU A 458 -3.73 33.91 -24.42
CA LEU A 458 -4.91 34.49 -25.09
C LEU A 458 -6.02 33.46 -25.32
N ALA A 459 -5.68 32.23 -25.73
CA ALA A 459 -6.66 31.16 -25.94
C ALA A 459 -7.43 30.85 -24.65
N ILE A 460 -6.70 30.75 -23.53
CA ILE A 460 -7.28 30.54 -22.20
C ILE A 460 -8.16 31.74 -21.81
N HIS A 461 -7.62 32.94 -21.91
CA HIS A 461 -8.32 34.17 -21.52
C HIS A 461 -9.56 34.43 -22.38
N CYS A 462 -9.68 33.85 -23.58
CA CYS A 462 -10.92 33.89 -24.34
C CYS A 462 -12.08 33.16 -23.64
N LEU A 463 -11.81 32.16 -22.80
CA LEU A 463 -12.82 31.49 -21.97
C LEU A 463 -12.96 32.11 -20.57
N PHE A 464 -11.89 32.75 -20.08
CA PHE A 464 -11.82 33.34 -18.74
C PHE A 464 -11.43 34.83 -18.75
N PRO A 465 -12.17 35.71 -19.46
CA PRO A 465 -11.81 37.12 -19.63
C PRO A 465 -11.96 37.98 -18.38
N HIS A 466 -12.50 37.43 -17.29
CA HIS A 466 -12.58 38.09 -15.99
C HIS A 466 -11.27 37.97 -15.20
N LEU A 467 -10.36 37.08 -15.61
CA LEU A 467 -9.06 36.92 -14.97
C LEU A 467 -8.08 37.97 -15.51
N MET A 468 -7.86 39.03 -14.74
CA MET A 468 -6.95 40.13 -15.12
C MET A 468 -5.50 39.68 -15.27
N SER A 469 -5.14 38.54 -14.68
CA SER A 469 -3.83 37.93 -14.82
C SER A 469 -3.92 36.41 -14.82
N LEU A 470 -2.95 35.76 -15.46
CA LEU A 470 -2.75 34.32 -15.40
C LEU A 470 -1.28 34.02 -15.08
N ARG A 471 -1.05 33.13 -14.13
CA ARG A 471 0.26 32.54 -13.88
C ARG A 471 0.39 31.20 -14.58
N CYS A 472 1.57 30.94 -15.11
CA CYS A 472 1.95 29.65 -15.69
C CYS A 472 3.26 29.20 -15.08
N LEU A 473 3.23 28.08 -14.35
CA LEU A 473 4.41 27.43 -13.82
C LEU A 473 4.94 26.47 -14.89
N VAL A 474 6.22 26.62 -15.21
CA VAL A 474 6.84 25.89 -16.32
C VAL A 474 7.83 24.88 -15.78
N TYR A 475 7.64 23.62 -16.13
CA TYR A 475 8.59 22.54 -15.87
C TYR A 475 9.06 21.96 -17.21
N SER A 476 10.36 21.85 -17.43
CA SER A 476 10.90 21.15 -18.60
C SER A 476 11.20 19.71 -18.25
N ALA A 477 10.76 18.84 -19.14
CA ALA A 477 11.14 17.45 -19.23
C ALA A 477 11.73 17.15 -20.62
N SER A 478 12.33 18.15 -21.28
CA SER A 478 12.99 18.00 -22.57
C SER A 478 14.13 16.98 -22.49
N GLY A 479 14.36 16.23 -23.57
CA GLY A 479 15.43 15.23 -23.67
C GLY A 479 15.10 14.09 -24.63
N TYR A 480 15.92 13.05 -24.62
CA TYR A 480 15.77 11.89 -25.51
C TYR A 480 14.65 10.95 -25.04
N ASN A 481 13.64 10.74 -25.87
CA ASN A 481 12.57 9.78 -25.62
C ASN A 481 13.07 8.38 -26.02
N LYS A 482 13.48 7.57 -25.04
CA LYS A 482 14.02 6.22 -25.30
C LYS A 482 12.99 5.28 -25.93
N GLY A 483 11.70 5.46 -25.62
CA GLY A 483 10.60 4.66 -26.17
C GLY A 483 10.37 4.87 -27.66
N LYS A 484 10.55 6.11 -28.14
CA LYS A 484 10.37 6.49 -29.54
C LYS A 484 11.69 6.62 -30.30
N GLU A 485 12.83 6.63 -29.61
CA GLU A 485 14.15 6.94 -30.15
C GLU A 485 14.24 8.32 -30.82
N LEU A 486 13.53 9.31 -30.28
CA LEU A 486 13.47 10.67 -30.82
C LEU A 486 13.90 11.69 -29.77
N MET A 487 14.52 12.78 -30.23
CA MET A 487 14.70 13.95 -29.37
C MET A 487 13.34 14.63 -29.17
N LYS A 488 13.08 15.11 -27.96
CA LYS A 488 11.77 15.66 -27.62
C LYS A 488 11.89 16.84 -26.68
N SER A 489 11.41 18.00 -27.10
CA SER A 489 11.14 19.14 -26.23
C SER A 489 9.80 18.89 -25.57
N SER A 490 9.77 18.92 -24.25
CA SER A 490 8.58 18.53 -23.48
C SER A 490 8.45 19.45 -22.29
N PHE A 491 7.39 20.25 -22.25
CA PHE A 491 7.11 21.17 -21.17
C PHE A 491 5.81 20.81 -20.50
N HIS A 492 5.85 20.73 -19.19
CA HIS A 492 4.70 20.56 -18.34
C HIS A 492 4.31 21.94 -17.80
N LEU A 493 3.10 22.39 -18.13
CA LEU A 493 2.60 23.71 -17.81
C LEU A 493 1.46 23.58 -16.79
N VAL A 494 1.58 24.30 -15.68
CA VAL A 494 0.56 24.32 -14.63
C VAL A 494 0.02 25.75 -14.50
N TRP A 495 -1.28 25.91 -14.62
CA TRP A 495 -2.00 27.18 -14.54
C TRP A 495 -2.75 27.24 -13.20
N PRO A 496 -2.08 27.61 -12.08
CA PRO A 496 -2.65 27.48 -10.73
C PRO A 496 -3.88 28.37 -10.49
N ASP A 497 -4.06 29.43 -11.28
CA ASP A 497 -5.21 30.35 -11.16
C ASP A 497 -6.47 29.81 -11.86
N LEU A 498 -6.38 28.63 -12.50
CA LEU A 498 -7.47 28.00 -13.24
C LEU A 498 -7.76 26.63 -12.65
N ILE A 499 -8.82 26.53 -11.85
CA ILE A 499 -9.28 25.25 -11.33
C ILE A 499 -10.31 24.69 -12.30
N VAL A 500 -10.09 23.48 -12.79
CA VAL A 500 -10.91 22.87 -13.83
C VAL A 500 -11.30 21.46 -13.43
N ASP A 501 -12.43 21.02 -13.95
CA ASP A 501 -12.78 19.61 -14.05
C ASP A 501 -12.24 19.00 -15.37
N PRO A 502 -12.28 17.66 -15.55
CA PRO A 502 -11.78 17.02 -16.77
C PRO A 502 -12.45 17.50 -18.07
N ASP A 503 -13.75 17.82 -18.03
CA ASP A 503 -14.50 18.25 -19.21
C ASP A 503 -14.12 19.67 -19.62
N THR A 504 -14.00 20.57 -18.64
CA THR A 504 -13.53 21.94 -18.82
C THR A 504 -12.10 21.95 -19.35
N ALA A 505 -11.22 21.10 -18.82
CA ALA A 505 -9.86 20.96 -19.30
C ALA A 505 -9.82 20.49 -20.77
N ALA A 506 -10.68 19.54 -21.15
CA ALA A 506 -10.80 19.07 -22.53
C ALA A 506 -11.31 20.18 -23.47
N LYS A 507 -12.35 20.91 -23.07
CA LYS A 507 -12.89 22.05 -23.84
C LYS A 507 -11.87 23.17 -24.02
N LEU A 508 -11.10 23.49 -22.98
CA LEU A 508 -9.98 24.44 -23.03
C LEU A 508 -8.97 24.07 -24.11
N ARG A 509 -8.58 22.80 -24.18
CA ARG A 509 -7.68 22.28 -25.21
C ARG A 509 -8.30 22.42 -26.60
N GLU A 510 -9.55 22.03 -26.78
CA GLU A 510 -10.21 22.10 -28.09
C GLU A 510 -10.34 23.53 -28.62
N VAL A 511 -10.69 24.48 -27.75
CA VAL A 511 -10.73 25.92 -28.10
C VAL A 511 -9.35 26.40 -28.54
N THR A 512 -8.30 25.92 -27.87
CA THR A 512 -6.91 26.24 -28.23
C THR A 512 -6.54 25.68 -29.59
N LEU A 513 -6.83 24.40 -29.82
CA LEU A 513 -6.58 23.73 -31.09
C LEU A 513 -7.31 24.41 -32.24
N GLN A 514 -8.57 24.78 -32.04
CA GLN A 514 -9.34 25.48 -33.05
C GLN A 514 -8.74 26.85 -33.34
N MET A 515 -8.47 27.66 -32.32
CA MET A 515 -7.89 28.99 -32.49
C MET A 515 -6.54 28.90 -33.23
N PHE A 516 -5.66 27.99 -32.82
CA PHE A 516 -4.35 27.79 -33.43
C PHE A 516 -4.46 27.31 -34.87
N THR A 517 -5.39 26.40 -35.17
CA THR A 517 -5.66 25.92 -36.52
C THR A 517 -6.20 27.02 -37.42
N GLU A 518 -7.14 27.84 -36.94
CA GLU A 518 -7.68 28.99 -37.69
C GLU A 518 -6.60 30.03 -38.01
N GLN A 519 -5.70 30.31 -37.08
CA GLN A 519 -4.59 31.23 -37.33
C GLN A 519 -3.53 30.63 -38.26
N SER A 520 -3.23 29.34 -38.12
CA SER A 520 -2.24 28.66 -38.98
C SER A 520 -2.66 28.55 -40.44
N LYS A 521 -3.97 28.64 -40.73
CA LYS A 521 -4.49 28.72 -42.10
C LYS A 521 -4.21 30.07 -42.78
N LYS A 522 -3.91 31.12 -42.01
CA LYS A 522 -3.62 32.46 -42.54
C LYS A 522 -2.13 32.59 -42.81
N THR A 523 -1.74 32.57 -44.08
CA THR A 523 -0.35 32.79 -44.52
C THR A 523 0.20 34.10 -44.00
N GLY A 524 1.46 34.10 -43.56
CA GLY A 524 2.17 35.26 -42.99
C GLY A 524 1.88 35.53 -41.51
N THR A 525 1.08 34.69 -40.84
CA THR A 525 0.93 34.77 -39.38
C THR A 525 2.02 34.00 -38.65
N TYR A 526 2.33 34.41 -37.42
CA TYR A 526 3.31 33.72 -36.56
C TYR A 526 3.01 32.21 -36.41
N LEU A 527 1.74 31.83 -36.18
CA LEU A 527 1.37 30.42 -35.99
C LEU A 527 1.46 29.61 -37.28
N HIS A 528 1.21 30.21 -38.45
CA HIS A 528 1.46 29.56 -39.74
C HIS A 528 2.96 29.24 -39.92
N ASP A 529 3.82 30.23 -39.70
CA ASP A 529 5.27 30.06 -39.86
C ASP A 529 5.84 29.10 -38.81
N LEU A 530 5.33 29.15 -37.58
CA LEU A 530 5.73 28.22 -36.52
C LEU A 530 5.32 26.79 -36.87
N LEU A 531 4.06 26.55 -37.24
CA LEU A 531 3.60 25.20 -37.59
C LEU A 531 4.41 24.60 -38.75
N LYS A 532 4.78 25.41 -39.74
CA LYS A 532 5.68 24.99 -40.83
C LYS A 532 7.07 24.58 -40.30
N LYS A 533 7.63 25.31 -39.34
CA LYS A 533 8.89 24.95 -38.68
C LYS A 533 8.75 23.67 -37.85
N LEU A 534 7.62 23.48 -37.16
CA LEU A 534 7.36 22.28 -36.37
C LEU A 534 7.28 21.02 -37.26
N PHE A 535 6.57 21.08 -38.38
CA PHE A 535 6.53 19.99 -39.36
C PHE A 535 7.90 19.68 -39.98
N ALA A 536 8.77 20.69 -40.12
CA ALA A 536 10.13 20.49 -40.60
C ALA A 536 11.04 19.74 -39.59
N LEU A 537 10.67 19.71 -38.30
CA LEU A 537 11.39 18.93 -37.29
C LEU A 537 10.96 17.46 -37.26
N HIS A 538 9.66 17.22 -37.40
CA HIS A 538 9.07 15.89 -37.48
C HIS A 538 7.62 16.01 -37.99
N GLU A 539 7.20 15.09 -38.85
CA GLU A 539 5.89 15.14 -39.51
C GLU A 539 4.70 15.06 -38.54
N THR A 540 4.90 14.51 -37.33
CA THR A 540 3.83 14.40 -36.34
C THR A 540 3.63 15.66 -35.50
N ASN A 541 4.41 16.73 -35.68
CA ASN A 541 4.30 17.93 -34.85
C ASN A 541 3.17 18.86 -35.32
N ASP A 542 1.96 18.32 -35.40
CA ASP A 542 0.74 19.12 -35.56
C ASP A 542 0.26 19.67 -34.20
N TRP A 543 -0.71 20.59 -34.20
CA TRP A 543 -1.23 21.14 -32.94
C TRP A 543 -1.84 20.06 -32.04
N LEU A 544 -2.42 18.99 -32.60
CA LEU A 544 -3.01 17.91 -31.82
C LEU A 544 -1.97 17.16 -30.98
N ASN A 545 -0.79 16.90 -31.53
CA ASN A 545 0.30 16.22 -30.83
C ASN A 545 1.17 17.19 -30.01
N VAL A 546 1.27 18.46 -30.43
CA VAL A 546 1.96 19.50 -29.65
C VAL A 546 1.25 19.75 -28.33
N PHE A 547 -0.08 19.91 -28.35
CA PHE A 547 -0.89 20.00 -27.13
C PHE A 547 -1.32 18.60 -26.70
N ASP A 548 -0.49 17.89 -25.94
CA ASP A 548 -0.75 16.49 -25.60
C ASP A 548 -2.06 16.33 -24.82
N LYS A 549 -2.86 15.34 -25.20
CA LYS A 549 -4.17 15.06 -24.57
C LYS A 549 -4.01 14.34 -23.23
N THR A 550 -2.89 13.65 -23.02
CA THR A 550 -2.71 12.70 -21.92
C THR A 550 -2.97 13.32 -20.55
N THR A 551 -2.43 14.51 -20.31
CA THR A 551 -2.53 15.25 -19.03
C THR A 551 -3.89 15.87 -18.76
N ILE A 552 -4.71 16.04 -19.80
CA ILE A 552 -6.02 16.69 -19.73
C ILE A 552 -7.13 15.68 -19.45
N SER A 553 -6.94 14.43 -19.87
CA SER A 553 -7.99 13.42 -19.81
C SER A 553 -8.31 12.88 -18.41
N ALA A 554 -7.55 13.22 -17.36
CA ALA A 554 -7.60 12.65 -16.00
C ALA A 554 -7.50 11.12 -15.88
N THR A 555 -7.49 10.40 -16.99
CA THR A 555 -7.38 8.94 -17.04
C THR A 555 -5.97 8.45 -16.71
N ASN A 556 -4.97 9.20 -17.16
CA ASN A 556 -3.58 8.91 -16.90
C ASN A 556 -3.15 9.77 -15.73
N GLY A 557 -2.48 9.16 -14.74
CA GLY A 557 -1.88 9.95 -13.68
C GLY A 557 -0.93 10.99 -14.28
N LEU A 558 -0.83 12.14 -13.61
CA LEU A 558 0.11 13.20 -13.92
C LEU A 558 1.46 12.90 -13.29
N ARG A 559 2.56 13.15 -13.99
CA ARG A 559 3.89 12.97 -13.40
C ARG A 559 4.19 14.17 -12.50
N LEU A 560 4.45 13.90 -11.23
CA LEU A 560 4.79 14.93 -10.25
C LEU A 560 6.09 15.66 -10.64
N PRO A 561 6.26 16.98 -10.40
CA PRO A 561 7.53 17.66 -10.68
C PRO A 561 8.74 16.97 -10.04
N TYR A 562 9.91 17.14 -10.66
CA TYR A 562 11.19 16.53 -10.26
C TYR A 562 11.24 15.00 -10.24
N ASN A 563 10.18 14.33 -10.69
CA ASN A 563 10.18 12.89 -10.93
C ASN A 563 10.58 12.59 -12.37
N ASP A 564 11.29 11.48 -12.57
CA ASP A 564 11.73 11.00 -13.86
C ASP A 564 10.61 10.24 -14.60
N LYS A 565 10.75 10.11 -15.92
CA LYS A 565 9.87 9.33 -16.77
C LYS A 565 10.37 7.90 -16.91
N VAL A 566 9.42 6.98 -17.00
CA VAL A 566 9.68 5.60 -17.40
C VAL A 566 9.06 5.37 -18.76
N SER A 567 9.86 4.83 -19.67
CA SER A 567 9.38 4.38 -20.98
C SER A 567 9.42 2.87 -21.08
N GLN A 568 8.49 2.32 -21.84
CA GLN A 568 8.53 0.92 -22.23
C GLN A 568 9.26 0.81 -23.57
N VAL A 569 10.45 0.24 -23.56
CA VAL A 569 11.20 -0.10 -24.78
C VAL A 569 11.04 -1.58 -25.08
N TYR A 570 11.11 -1.95 -26.35
CA TYR A 570 11.16 -3.37 -26.73
C TYR A 570 12.40 -4.00 -26.11
N ARG A 571 12.24 -5.23 -25.59
CA ARG A 571 13.37 -5.96 -25.01
C ARG A 571 14.44 -6.22 -26.08
N ASP A 572 13.98 -6.65 -27.25
CA ASP A 572 14.82 -7.03 -28.37
C ASP A 572 14.53 -6.11 -29.59
N PRO A 573 15.56 -5.58 -30.29
CA PRO A 573 15.36 -4.76 -31.48
C PRO A 573 14.58 -5.46 -32.59
N GLU A 574 14.71 -6.79 -32.68
CA GLU A 574 13.97 -7.60 -33.65
C GLU A 574 12.45 -7.50 -33.42
N ASP A 575 11.99 -7.53 -32.16
CA ASP A 575 10.57 -7.40 -31.84
C ASP A 575 10.01 -6.03 -32.26
N LYS A 576 10.82 -4.97 -32.18
CA LYS A 576 10.44 -3.65 -32.70
C LYS A 576 10.19 -3.70 -34.21
N GLU A 577 11.08 -4.36 -34.95
CA GLU A 577 10.95 -4.52 -36.41
C GLU A 577 9.79 -5.44 -36.78
N ARG A 578 9.55 -6.52 -36.03
CA ARG A 578 8.38 -7.41 -36.19
C ARG A 578 7.07 -6.66 -35.98
N VAL A 579 7.01 -5.74 -34.99
CA VAL A 579 5.85 -4.86 -34.78
C VAL A 579 5.67 -3.89 -35.94
N LYS A 580 6.76 -3.28 -36.46
CA LYS A 580 6.70 -2.40 -37.63
C LYS A 580 6.21 -3.12 -38.89
N ARG A 581 6.62 -4.38 -39.09
CA ARG A 581 6.15 -5.24 -40.19
C ARG A 581 4.74 -5.80 -39.97
N GLY A 582 4.14 -5.57 -38.80
CA GLY A 582 2.80 -6.06 -38.45
C GLY A 582 2.73 -7.54 -38.09
N GLU A 583 3.87 -8.21 -37.88
CA GLU A 583 3.94 -9.64 -37.51
C GLU A 583 3.51 -9.91 -36.07
N ILE A 584 3.72 -8.93 -35.17
CA ILE A 584 3.24 -8.97 -33.79
C ILE A 584 2.52 -7.66 -33.48
N ALA A 585 1.42 -7.74 -32.73
CA ALA A 585 0.75 -6.56 -32.21
C ALA A 585 1.64 -5.83 -31.17
N LYS A 586 1.65 -4.49 -31.18
CA LYS A 586 2.45 -3.62 -30.28
C LYS A 586 2.29 -3.95 -28.79
N ASN A 587 1.14 -4.47 -28.36
CA ASN A 587 0.85 -4.85 -26.97
C ASN A 587 1.31 -6.27 -26.60
N LYS A 588 1.60 -7.14 -27.59
CA LYS A 588 2.08 -8.51 -27.38
C LYS A 588 3.60 -8.61 -27.36
N ALA A 589 4.30 -7.67 -27.98
CA ALA A 589 5.76 -7.65 -27.98
C ALA A 589 6.32 -7.43 -26.56
N PRO A 590 7.29 -8.25 -26.11
CA PRO A 590 7.97 -8.06 -24.83
C PRO A 590 8.59 -6.68 -24.70
N LYS A 591 8.32 -6.01 -23.57
CA LYS A 591 8.88 -4.69 -23.26
C LYS A 591 9.54 -4.67 -21.90
N VAL A 592 10.55 -3.84 -21.76
CA VAL A 592 11.22 -3.54 -20.50
C VAL A 592 11.03 -2.06 -20.17
N ARG A 593 10.88 -1.77 -18.88
CA ARG A 593 10.81 -0.40 -18.37
C ARG A 593 12.22 0.16 -18.27
N VAL A 594 12.45 1.31 -18.88
CA VAL A 594 13.73 2.04 -18.82
C VAL A 594 13.51 3.45 -18.31
N LYS A 595 14.44 3.89 -17.45
CA LYS A 595 14.52 5.27 -16.96
C LYS A 595 14.88 6.19 -18.11
N GLU A 596 14.18 7.31 -18.30
CA GLU A 596 14.49 8.26 -19.38
C GLU A 596 15.56 9.27 -18.99
N ASN A 597 15.78 9.53 -17.70
CA ASN A 597 16.61 10.62 -17.19
C ASN A 597 16.13 12.00 -17.70
N ARG A 598 14.81 12.18 -17.72
CA ARG A 598 14.07 13.37 -18.18
C ARG A 598 13.11 13.85 -17.08
N TYR A 599 13.68 14.17 -15.93
CA TYR A 599 12.91 14.70 -14.82
C TYR A 599 12.23 16.03 -15.18
N SER A 600 11.01 16.23 -14.68
CA SER A 600 10.24 17.46 -14.91
C SER A 600 10.73 18.59 -14.01
N LYS A 601 11.81 19.28 -14.41
CA LYS A 601 12.48 20.32 -13.60
C LYS A 601 11.80 21.67 -13.79
N ALA A 602 11.54 22.39 -12.71
CA ALA A 602 11.03 23.75 -12.81
C ALA A 602 12.04 24.68 -13.51
N ILE A 603 11.52 25.49 -14.43
CA ILE A 603 12.28 26.53 -15.15
C ILE A 603 11.98 27.90 -14.56
N GLY A 604 10.71 28.17 -14.24
CA GLY A 604 10.26 29.44 -13.73
C GLY A 604 8.76 29.59 -13.79
N GLU A 605 8.31 30.80 -13.52
CA GLU A 605 6.90 31.20 -13.59
C GLU A 605 6.76 32.34 -14.60
N ILE A 606 5.73 32.29 -15.42
CA ILE A 606 5.35 33.36 -16.34
C ILE A 606 4.08 34.01 -15.81
N LEU A 607 4.09 35.33 -15.69
CA LEU A 607 2.90 36.12 -15.39
C LEU A 607 2.41 36.83 -16.65
N PHE A 608 1.16 36.56 -17.02
CA PHE A 608 0.43 37.27 -18.06
C PHE A 608 -0.53 38.25 -17.40
N ILE A 609 -0.55 39.50 -17.87
CA ILE A 609 -1.49 40.54 -17.46
C ILE A 609 -2.29 40.94 -18.68
N PHE A 610 -3.60 41.08 -18.50
CA PHE A 610 -4.54 41.38 -19.56
C PHE A 610 -5.21 42.73 -19.33
N ASP A 611 -5.26 43.54 -20.39
CA ASP A 611 -6.01 44.78 -20.43
C ASP A 611 -7.11 44.66 -21.50
N LYS A 612 -8.07 45.57 -21.48
CA LYS A 612 -8.99 45.79 -22.60
C LYS A 612 -8.39 46.85 -23.53
N ASP A 613 -8.47 46.62 -24.84
CA ASP A 613 -8.21 47.68 -25.82
C ASP A 613 -9.42 48.64 -25.94
N ASP A 614 -9.29 49.66 -26.78
CA ASP A 614 -10.34 50.68 -26.98
C ASP A 614 -11.65 50.08 -27.52
N ALA A 615 -11.59 48.90 -28.14
CA ALA A 615 -12.75 48.15 -28.62
C ALA A 615 -13.30 47.16 -27.57
N GLY A 616 -12.77 47.18 -26.35
CA GLY A 616 -13.14 46.27 -25.26
C GLY A 616 -12.60 44.85 -25.42
N LYS A 617 -11.75 44.58 -26.42
CA LYS A 617 -11.16 43.27 -26.68
C LYS A 617 -9.95 43.06 -25.77
N SER A 618 -9.84 41.87 -25.19
CA SER A 618 -8.72 41.51 -24.34
C SER A 618 -7.41 41.47 -25.13
N LYS A 619 -6.38 42.14 -24.60
CA LYS A 619 -5.00 42.09 -25.08
C LYS A 619 -4.08 41.78 -23.92
N ILE A 620 -2.96 41.11 -24.18
CA ILE A 620 -1.90 40.94 -23.18
C ILE A 620 -1.14 42.27 -23.08
N SER A 621 -1.22 42.93 -21.93
CA SER A 621 -0.47 44.15 -21.64
C SER A 621 0.94 43.87 -21.14
N SER A 622 1.14 42.72 -20.48
CA SER A 622 2.46 42.25 -20.06
C SER A 622 2.51 40.73 -20.05
N ALA A 623 3.62 40.16 -20.51
CA ALA A 623 3.96 38.75 -20.31
C ALA A 623 5.43 38.68 -19.88
N LYS A 624 5.69 38.27 -18.64
CA LYS A 624 7.04 38.32 -18.07
C LYS A 624 7.34 37.10 -17.22
N TRP A 625 8.52 36.53 -17.41
CA TRP A 625 9.13 35.61 -16.44
C TRP A 625 9.29 36.31 -15.08
N GLN A 626 8.82 35.66 -14.02
CA GLN A 626 8.97 36.09 -12.63
C GLN A 626 10.27 35.56 -12.05
N ASN A 627 10.90 36.35 -11.18
CA ASN A 627 12.01 35.85 -10.38
C ASN A 627 11.48 34.86 -9.33
N THR A 628 12.01 33.64 -9.34
CA THR A 628 11.57 32.53 -8.51
C THR A 628 12.75 31.77 -7.89
N SER A 629 13.93 32.41 -7.86
CA SER A 629 15.17 31.81 -7.36
C SER A 629 15.15 31.47 -5.87
N ASP A 630 14.23 32.07 -5.11
CA ASP A 630 14.03 31.88 -3.68
C ASP A 630 13.20 30.62 -3.33
N ARG A 631 12.51 30.02 -4.31
CA ARG A 631 11.64 28.86 -4.07
C ARG A 631 12.44 27.57 -3.92
N SER A 632 12.17 26.83 -2.85
CA SER A 632 12.71 25.49 -2.66
C SER A 632 12.14 24.51 -3.69
N ILE A 633 12.85 23.40 -3.93
CA ILE A 633 12.35 22.31 -4.79
C ILE A 633 11.02 21.76 -4.27
N ALA A 634 10.87 21.59 -2.95
CA ALA A 634 9.62 21.15 -2.34
C ALA A 634 8.46 22.11 -2.66
N LYS A 635 8.72 23.42 -2.64
CA LYS A 635 7.71 24.42 -3.02
C LYS A 635 7.32 24.30 -4.48
N TRP A 636 8.27 24.07 -5.39
CA TRP A 636 7.97 23.81 -6.78
C TRP A 636 7.16 22.54 -6.99
N ILE A 637 7.47 21.45 -6.27
CA ILE A 637 6.68 20.22 -6.33
C ILE A 637 5.24 20.49 -5.86
N GLN A 638 5.08 21.19 -4.73
CA GLN A 638 3.76 21.58 -4.21
C GLN A 638 2.97 22.39 -5.25
N MET A 639 3.60 23.38 -5.88
CA MET A 639 2.92 24.26 -6.82
C MET A 639 2.61 23.59 -8.17
N GLY A 640 3.33 22.53 -8.54
CA GLY A 640 3.06 21.75 -9.75
C GLY A 640 2.24 20.48 -9.52
N SER A 641 1.82 20.21 -8.29
CA SER A 641 0.89 19.13 -7.94
C SER A 641 -0.50 19.40 -8.54
N CYS A 642 -1.12 18.38 -9.12
CA CYS A 642 -2.51 18.45 -9.57
C CYS A 642 -3.53 18.22 -8.43
N ARG A 643 -3.06 17.73 -7.28
CA ARG A 643 -3.93 17.49 -6.12
C ARG A 643 -4.12 18.76 -5.31
N LEU A 644 -5.38 19.07 -5.01
CA LEU A 644 -5.80 20.19 -4.17
C LEU A 644 -6.23 19.69 -2.79
N ASP A 645 -6.05 20.54 -1.78
CA ASP A 645 -6.68 20.34 -0.49
C ASP A 645 -8.18 20.60 -0.63
N MET A 646 -8.96 19.52 -0.70
CA MET A 646 -10.41 19.58 -0.89
C MET A 646 -11.15 20.18 0.32
N THR A 647 -10.45 20.43 1.45
CA THR A 647 -11.04 21.11 2.61
C THR A 647 -11.11 22.63 2.44
N ASP A 648 -10.35 23.19 1.49
CA ASP A 648 -10.39 24.61 1.14
C ASP A 648 -11.42 24.85 0.02
N ALA A 649 -12.66 25.17 0.42
CA ALA A 649 -13.77 25.37 -0.50
C ALA A 649 -13.50 26.49 -1.52
N GLU A 650 -12.80 27.56 -1.14
CA GLU A 650 -12.51 28.68 -2.04
C GLU A 650 -11.51 28.29 -3.13
N ARG A 651 -10.49 27.50 -2.78
CA ARG A 651 -9.48 27.03 -3.75
C ARG A 651 -9.94 25.88 -4.63
N THR A 652 -11.09 25.28 -4.32
CA THR A 652 -11.58 24.08 -5.01
C THR A 652 -12.81 24.36 -5.85
N GLN A 653 -13.32 25.59 -5.91
CA GLN A 653 -14.36 25.93 -6.86
C GLN A 653 -13.78 25.95 -8.29
N PRO A 654 -14.41 25.28 -9.26
CA PRO A 654 -14.03 25.41 -10.65
C PRO A 654 -14.07 26.87 -11.05
N THR A 655 -13.05 27.33 -11.77
CA THR A 655 -13.06 28.65 -12.36
C THR A 655 -14.22 28.71 -13.35
N LYS A 656 -15.15 29.63 -13.11
CA LYS A 656 -16.34 29.80 -13.91
C LYS A 656 -16.00 30.19 -15.35
N VAL A 657 -16.52 29.46 -16.33
CA VAL A 657 -16.32 29.76 -17.76
C VAL A 657 -17.22 30.94 -18.16
N CYS A 658 -16.62 32.07 -18.50
CA CYS A 658 -17.32 33.31 -18.86
C CYS A 658 -16.83 33.83 -20.22
N PRO A 659 -17.00 33.07 -21.32
CA PRO A 659 -16.26 33.27 -22.55
C PRO A 659 -16.49 34.66 -23.14
N SER A 660 -15.43 35.27 -23.66
CA SER A 660 -15.50 36.49 -24.45
C SER A 660 -16.29 36.27 -25.74
N ALA A 661 -16.55 37.33 -26.51
CA ALA A 661 -17.19 37.19 -27.82
C ALA A 661 -16.44 36.20 -28.74
N GLU A 662 -15.11 36.22 -28.68
CA GLU A 662 -14.26 35.28 -29.41
C GLU A 662 -14.33 33.86 -28.85
N GLY A 663 -14.32 33.71 -27.51
CA GLY A 663 -14.52 32.41 -26.86
C GLY A 663 -15.86 31.78 -27.22
N ARG A 664 -16.95 32.56 -27.23
CA ARG A 664 -18.29 32.11 -27.66
C ARG A 664 -18.30 31.67 -29.11
N ARG A 665 -17.63 32.41 -30.00
CA ARG A 665 -17.47 32.05 -31.42
C ARG A 665 -16.81 30.69 -31.58
N LEU A 666 -15.70 30.46 -30.87
CA LEU A 666 -14.97 29.19 -30.90
C LEU A 666 -15.81 28.05 -30.33
N LEU A 667 -16.43 28.22 -29.16
CA LEU A 667 -17.31 27.20 -28.56
C LEU A 667 -18.50 26.83 -29.46
N ARG A 668 -19.16 27.80 -30.11
CA ARG A 668 -20.25 27.52 -31.07
C ARG A 668 -19.77 26.72 -32.28
N ASN A 669 -18.57 27.02 -32.77
CA ASN A 669 -17.98 26.29 -33.90
C ASN A 669 -17.64 24.84 -33.50
N LEU A 670 -17.06 24.62 -32.31
CA LEU A 670 -16.84 23.28 -31.77
C LEU A 670 -18.16 22.53 -31.60
N LYS A 671 -19.17 23.18 -31.02
CA LYS A 671 -20.51 22.58 -30.88
C LYS A 671 -21.06 22.11 -32.22
N ARG A 672 -21.02 22.95 -33.25
CA ARG A 672 -21.45 22.56 -34.61
C ARG A 672 -20.66 21.38 -35.15
N GLN A 673 -19.35 21.32 -34.91
CA GLN A 673 -18.52 20.19 -35.32
C GLN A 673 -18.96 18.91 -34.61
N TYR A 674 -19.20 18.97 -33.30
CA TYR A 674 -19.70 17.85 -32.51
C TYR A 674 -21.08 17.38 -32.97
N ASP A 675 -22.01 18.31 -33.19
CA ASP A 675 -23.35 18.02 -33.69
C ASP A 675 -23.29 17.33 -35.08
N ASN A 676 -22.40 17.79 -35.97
CA ASN A 676 -22.15 17.16 -37.27
C ASN A 676 -21.53 15.76 -37.17
N ASP A 677 -20.68 15.53 -36.16
CA ASP A 677 -20.09 14.23 -35.87
C ASP A 677 -21.05 13.28 -35.10
N GLY A 678 -22.26 13.75 -34.76
CA GLY A 678 -23.21 13.01 -33.93
C GLY A 678 -22.78 12.83 -32.47
N ARG A 679 -21.84 13.66 -32.00
CA ARG A 679 -21.30 13.65 -30.64
C ARG A 679 -21.97 14.74 -29.80
N ASP A 680 -22.19 14.46 -28.52
CA ASP A 680 -22.68 15.47 -27.59
C ASP A 680 -21.53 16.38 -27.16
N PHE A 681 -21.73 17.70 -27.23
CA PHE A 681 -20.75 18.70 -26.81
C PHE A 681 -20.71 18.86 -25.28
N GLY A 682 -21.74 18.40 -24.56
CA GLY A 682 -21.78 18.40 -23.09
C GLY A 682 -21.69 19.79 -22.46
N LEU A 683 -22.07 20.83 -23.20
CA LEU A 683 -21.98 22.22 -22.79
C LEU A 683 -23.15 22.95 -23.43
N ASP A 684 -24.09 23.40 -22.61
CA ASP A 684 -25.21 24.18 -23.12
C ASP A 684 -24.71 25.59 -23.41
N ILE A 685 -24.73 25.96 -24.70
CA ILE A 685 -24.38 27.30 -25.13
C ILE A 685 -25.72 28.02 -25.28
N GLY A 686 -26.29 28.41 -24.13
CA GLY A 686 -27.54 29.17 -24.07
C GLY A 686 -27.48 30.49 -24.84
N SER A 687 -28.64 31.11 -25.05
CA SER A 687 -28.75 32.46 -25.60
C SER A 687 -27.94 33.45 -24.74
N ASP A 688 -27.50 34.56 -25.36
CA ASP A 688 -26.36 35.42 -25.00
C ASP A 688 -26.18 35.91 -23.53
N ASP A 689 -27.09 35.56 -22.61
CA ASP A 689 -27.12 36.00 -21.20
C ASP A 689 -26.96 34.87 -20.16
N GLU A 690 -26.91 33.58 -20.55
CA GLU A 690 -26.83 32.48 -19.58
C GLU A 690 -25.40 32.05 -19.23
N GLU A 691 -25.22 31.79 -17.94
CA GLU A 691 -23.99 31.28 -17.33
C GLU A 691 -23.63 29.90 -17.90
N PHE A 692 -22.39 29.72 -18.38
CA PHE A 692 -21.94 28.41 -18.86
C PHE A 692 -21.72 27.48 -17.67
N ALA A 693 -22.71 26.65 -17.34
CA ALA A 693 -22.51 25.52 -16.45
C ALA A 693 -21.58 24.51 -17.15
N THR A 694 -20.33 24.41 -16.68
CA THR A 694 -19.32 23.52 -17.29
C THR A 694 -19.56 22.06 -16.99
N HIS A 695 -20.16 21.78 -15.84
CA HIS A 695 -20.88 20.55 -15.62
C HIS A 695 -22.21 20.68 -16.35
N THR A 696 -22.41 19.92 -17.43
CA THR A 696 -23.75 19.38 -17.59
C THR A 696 -23.87 18.45 -16.38
N PRO A 697 -24.64 18.79 -15.32
CA PRO A 697 -24.96 17.81 -14.29
C PRO A 697 -25.34 16.54 -15.02
N PHE A 698 -24.75 15.41 -14.64
CA PHE A 698 -24.99 14.13 -15.32
C PHE A 698 -26.49 14.07 -15.57
N PRO A 699 -26.99 14.20 -16.81
CA PRO A 699 -28.40 14.53 -16.98
C PRO A 699 -29.26 13.38 -16.48
N ASN A 700 -28.68 12.18 -16.40
CA ASN A 700 -29.18 11.00 -15.74
C ASN A 700 -29.22 11.02 -14.21
N ILE A 701 -28.58 11.95 -13.53
CA ILE A 701 -28.50 12.01 -12.08
C ILE A 701 -29.24 13.25 -11.59
N ARG A 702 -30.25 13.04 -10.76
CA ARG A 702 -31.06 14.11 -10.16
C ARG A 702 -31.03 14.02 -8.64
N ARG A 703 -31.26 15.15 -7.98
CA ARG A 703 -31.58 15.22 -6.56
C ARG A 703 -33.08 15.29 -6.37
N CYS A 704 -33.61 14.67 -5.33
CA CYS A 704 -35.03 14.68 -5.01
C CYS A 704 -35.23 14.81 -3.50
N LYS A 705 -36.12 15.71 -3.10
CA LYS A 705 -36.50 15.93 -1.69
C LYS A 705 -37.60 14.99 -1.20
N LEU A 706 -38.27 14.31 -2.14
CA LEU A 706 -39.39 13.43 -1.83
C LEU A 706 -38.87 12.13 -1.20
N SER A 707 -39.68 11.53 -0.34
CA SER A 707 -39.42 10.14 0.06
C SER A 707 -39.52 9.21 -1.15
N PRO A 708 -38.91 8.00 -1.13
CA PRO A 708 -38.99 7.10 -2.28
C PRO A 708 -40.41 6.74 -2.71
N GLN A 709 -41.33 6.68 -1.75
CA GLN A 709 -42.73 6.36 -2.01
C GLN A 709 -43.47 7.53 -2.65
N GLU A 710 -43.27 8.76 -2.16
CA GLU A 710 -43.84 9.97 -2.77
C GLU A 710 -43.26 10.23 -4.16
N PHE A 711 -41.96 10.03 -4.33
CA PHE A 711 -41.29 10.12 -5.62
C PHE A 711 -41.87 9.11 -6.61
N ALA A 712 -42.02 7.85 -6.20
CA ALA A 712 -42.55 6.80 -7.07
C ALA A 712 -43.98 7.12 -7.54
N GLN A 713 -44.82 7.63 -6.64
CA GLN A 713 -46.17 8.06 -6.96
C GLN A 713 -46.17 9.21 -7.99
N GLN A 714 -45.41 10.28 -7.75
CA GLN A 714 -45.35 11.41 -8.67
C GLN A 714 -44.78 11.02 -10.03
N PHE A 715 -43.75 10.16 -10.04
CA PHE A 715 -43.17 9.66 -11.27
C PHE A 715 -44.18 8.87 -12.10
N ASP A 716 -44.95 7.97 -11.48
CA ASP A 716 -46.00 7.21 -12.18
C ASP A 716 -47.08 8.15 -12.74
N GLU A 717 -47.57 9.10 -11.95
CA GLU A 717 -48.60 10.07 -12.37
C GLU A 717 -48.16 10.83 -13.64
N HIS A 718 -46.93 11.35 -13.65
CA HIS A 718 -46.40 12.07 -14.81
C HIS A 718 -46.06 11.15 -15.99
N LEU A 719 -45.54 9.94 -15.72
CA LEU A 719 -45.25 8.95 -16.74
C LEU A 719 -46.53 8.49 -17.45
N TYR A 720 -47.63 8.28 -16.73
CA TYR A 720 -48.91 7.91 -17.31
C TYR A 720 -49.45 8.99 -18.25
N GLY A 721 -49.38 10.26 -17.86
CA GLY A 721 -49.76 11.37 -18.73
C GLY A 721 -48.96 11.39 -20.05
N GLU A 722 -47.64 11.20 -19.98
CA GLU A 722 -46.79 11.13 -21.18
C GLU A 722 -47.05 9.88 -22.03
N LEU A 723 -47.34 8.74 -21.39
CA LEU A 723 -47.72 7.52 -22.10
C LEU A 723 -49.02 7.70 -22.89
N GLU A 724 -50.04 8.31 -22.30
CA GLU A 724 -51.31 8.62 -22.99
C GLU A 724 -51.08 9.55 -24.18
N ASN A 725 -50.25 10.59 -24.01
CA ASN A 725 -49.88 11.50 -25.09
C ASN A 725 -49.19 10.74 -26.24
N LEU A 726 -48.15 9.95 -25.95
CA LEU A 726 -47.42 9.19 -26.96
C LEU A 726 -48.29 8.15 -27.68
N GLU A 727 -49.22 7.52 -26.98
CA GLU A 727 -50.12 6.51 -27.55
C GLU A 727 -51.22 7.13 -28.42
N SER A 728 -51.67 8.34 -28.09
CA SER A 728 -52.64 9.11 -28.88
C SER A 728 -52.07 9.55 -30.23
N GLU A 729 -50.75 9.75 -30.30
CA GLU A 729 -50.08 10.13 -31.54
C GLU A 729 -49.93 8.94 -32.51
N ILE A 730 -50.27 9.16 -33.79
CA ILE A 730 -50.35 8.08 -34.79
C ILE A 730 -48.96 7.53 -35.19
N SER A 731 -47.87 8.23 -34.86
CA SER A 731 -46.52 7.88 -35.34
C SER A 731 -46.04 6.52 -34.78
N THR A 732 -45.45 5.70 -35.65
CA THR A 732 -44.86 4.41 -35.25
C THR A 732 -43.69 4.56 -34.28
N TYR A 733 -42.98 5.69 -34.33
CA TYR A 733 -41.90 6.04 -33.41
C TYR A 733 -42.43 6.24 -31.99
N ASN A 734 -43.51 7.01 -31.81
CA ASN A 734 -44.07 7.28 -30.47
C ASN A 734 -44.65 6.02 -29.84
N LYS A 735 -45.27 5.14 -30.64
CA LYS A 735 -45.75 3.84 -30.15
C LYS A 735 -44.61 2.92 -29.68
N ASP A 736 -43.45 2.98 -30.32
CA ASP A 736 -42.27 2.25 -29.87
C ASP A 736 -41.69 2.86 -28.59
N LEU A 737 -41.64 4.19 -28.51
CA LEU A 737 -41.19 4.91 -27.32
C LEU A 737 -42.11 4.66 -26.11
N ALA A 738 -43.43 4.75 -26.30
CA ALA A 738 -44.42 4.41 -25.30
C ALA A 738 -44.24 2.96 -24.81
N ARG A 739 -43.97 2.03 -25.74
CA ARG A 739 -43.67 0.64 -25.37
C ARG A 739 -42.43 0.55 -24.48
N LYS A 740 -41.34 1.27 -24.78
CA LYS A 740 -40.12 1.31 -23.94
C LYS A 740 -40.35 1.96 -22.57
N LEU A 741 -41.39 2.77 -22.42
CA LEU A 741 -41.76 3.45 -21.19
C LEU A 741 -42.77 2.67 -20.32
N LYS A 742 -43.33 1.55 -20.80
CA LYS A 742 -44.25 0.69 -20.01
C LYS A 742 -43.51 -0.20 -19.01
N GLY A 743 -42.87 0.41 -18.03
CA GLY A 743 -42.16 -0.29 -16.95
C GLY A 743 -43.00 -0.53 -15.71
N ALA A 744 -42.34 -1.08 -14.69
CA ALA A 744 -42.90 -1.29 -13.37
C ALA A 744 -41.84 -1.08 -12.29
N TRP A 745 -42.28 -0.72 -11.09
CA TRP A 745 -41.43 -0.71 -9.90
C TRP A 745 -41.05 -2.14 -9.52
N ILE A 746 -39.74 -2.40 -9.49
CA ILE A 746 -39.15 -3.66 -9.03
C ILE A 746 -39.04 -3.67 -7.50
N SER A 747 -38.76 -2.52 -6.90
CA SER A 747 -38.63 -2.36 -5.45
C SER A 747 -39.00 -0.93 -5.06
N ILE A 748 -39.73 -0.76 -3.97
CA ILE A 748 -39.94 0.52 -3.28
C ILE A 748 -39.77 0.25 -1.79
N THR A 749 -38.81 0.93 -1.17
CA THR A 749 -38.53 0.89 0.27
C THR A 749 -38.31 2.32 0.75
N ASP A 750 -38.21 2.52 2.07
CA ASP A 750 -37.93 3.84 2.65
C ASP A 750 -36.56 4.41 2.23
N THR A 751 -35.66 3.56 1.74
CA THR A 751 -34.29 3.93 1.35
C THR A 751 -34.04 3.94 -0.15
N GLN A 752 -34.92 3.34 -0.97
CA GLN A 752 -34.73 3.28 -2.42
C GLN A 752 -36.02 2.98 -3.19
N ALA A 753 -36.09 3.42 -4.44
CA ALA A 753 -37.12 2.99 -5.38
C ALA A 753 -36.48 2.64 -6.74
N ILE A 754 -36.79 1.48 -7.30
CA ILE A 754 -36.20 0.99 -8.56
C ILE A 754 -37.32 0.72 -9.54
N TRP A 755 -37.35 1.46 -10.65
CA TRP A 755 -38.28 1.28 -11.75
C TRP A 755 -37.54 0.75 -12.98
N ARG A 756 -38.16 -0.19 -13.70
CA ARG A 756 -37.57 -0.81 -14.89
C ARG A 756 -38.59 -0.90 -16.02
N GLY A 757 -38.23 -0.31 -17.15
CA GLY A 757 -38.91 -0.43 -18.43
C GLY A 757 -38.81 -1.85 -19.01
N PRO A 758 -39.67 -2.22 -19.97
CA PRO A 758 -39.63 -3.53 -20.57
C PRO A 758 -38.37 -3.61 -21.44
N GLY A 759 -37.43 -4.48 -21.05
CA GLY A 759 -36.25 -4.74 -21.87
C GLY A 759 -36.65 -5.25 -23.25
N GLY A 760 -35.87 -4.91 -24.28
CA GLY A 760 -36.12 -5.34 -25.67
C GLY A 760 -36.23 -6.86 -25.86
N ASP A 761 -35.81 -7.64 -24.86
CA ASP A 761 -35.82 -9.11 -24.85
C ASP A 761 -37.24 -9.72 -24.85
N ALA A 762 -38.24 -9.09 -24.22
CA ALA A 762 -39.57 -9.70 -24.07
C ALA A 762 -40.28 -9.92 -25.41
N HIS A 763 -39.99 -9.10 -26.42
CA HIS A 763 -40.62 -9.20 -27.74
C HIS A 763 -39.81 -10.04 -28.74
N CYS A 764 -38.47 -10.06 -28.63
CA CYS A 764 -37.60 -10.94 -29.42
C CYS A 764 -37.78 -12.42 -29.02
N ALA A 765 -37.96 -12.71 -27.73
CA ALA A 765 -38.18 -14.08 -27.25
C ALA A 765 -39.49 -14.70 -27.78
N LYS A 766 -40.54 -13.89 -27.97
CA LYS A 766 -41.82 -14.36 -28.54
C LYS A 766 -41.80 -14.53 -30.06
N SER A 767 -40.96 -13.79 -30.78
CA SER A 767 -40.92 -13.83 -32.26
C SER A 767 -39.92 -14.86 -32.81
N TYR A 768 -38.95 -15.32 -32.02
CA TYR A 768 -37.94 -16.29 -32.46
C TYR A 768 -38.04 -17.70 -31.85
N GLY A 769 -39.03 -17.99 -30.98
CA GLY A 769 -39.28 -19.33 -30.44
C GLY A 769 -38.09 -19.96 -29.70
N TRP A 770 -38.08 -19.89 -28.36
CA TRP A 770 -37.18 -20.67 -27.47
C TRP A 770 -35.74 -20.91 -28.01
N MET A 771 -35.04 -19.86 -28.45
CA MET A 771 -33.61 -19.94 -28.75
C MET A 771 -32.78 -19.64 -27.49
N PRO A 772 -31.81 -20.50 -27.10
CA PRO A 772 -30.92 -20.24 -25.97
C PRO A 772 -30.10 -18.96 -26.17
N ARG A 773 -29.98 -18.13 -25.11
CA ARG A 773 -29.29 -16.82 -25.09
C ARG A 773 -27.93 -16.81 -25.80
N TRP A 774 -27.13 -17.87 -25.68
CA TRP A 774 -25.79 -17.95 -26.29
C TRP A 774 -25.79 -18.06 -27.82
N LYS A 775 -26.85 -18.59 -28.46
CA LYS A 775 -26.96 -18.64 -29.93
C LYS A 775 -27.37 -17.30 -30.56
N LEU A 776 -27.97 -16.38 -29.77
CA LEU A 776 -28.34 -15.05 -30.24
C LEU A 776 -27.10 -14.18 -30.50
N TYR A 777 -26.02 -14.36 -29.71
CA TYR A 777 -24.80 -13.56 -29.80
C TYR A 777 -23.84 -13.99 -30.91
N SER A 778 -24.03 -15.18 -31.50
CA SER A 778 -23.13 -15.75 -32.51
C SER A 778 -23.66 -15.67 -33.95
N HIS A 779 -24.85 -15.11 -34.19
CA HIS A 779 -25.44 -15.07 -35.53
C HIS A 779 -24.91 -13.87 -36.35
N PRO A 780 -24.20 -14.08 -37.47
CA PRO A 780 -23.53 -13.00 -38.22
C PRO A 780 -24.49 -12.02 -38.93
N SER A 781 -25.79 -12.26 -38.87
CA SER A 781 -26.85 -11.45 -39.49
C SER A 781 -27.80 -10.79 -38.49
N ALA A 782 -27.58 -10.89 -37.17
CA ALA A 782 -28.42 -10.24 -36.17
C ALA A 782 -27.97 -8.78 -35.94
N PRO A 783 -28.69 -7.75 -36.43
CA PRO A 783 -28.26 -6.36 -36.36
C PRO A 783 -28.84 -5.63 -35.14
N MET A 784 -29.07 -6.31 -34.01
CA MET A 784 -29.55 -5.66 -32.80
C MET A 784 -28.79 -6.19 -31.57
N ARG A 785 -27.84 -5.38 -31.09
CA ARG A 785 -27.45 -5.44 -29.67
C ARG A 785 -28.75 -5.31 -28.88
N ALA A 786 -29.07 -6.28 -28.04
CA ALA A 786 -30.21 -6.19 -27.12
C ALA A 786 -30.18 -4.81 -26.45
N SER A 787 -31.18 -3.98 -26.71
CA SER A 787 -31.24 -2.66 -26.10
C SER A 787 -31.43 -2.86 -24.61
N ARG A 788 -30.53 -2.29 -23.80
CA ARG A 788 -30.68 -2.32 -22.35
C ARG A 788 -32.07 -1.79 -21.97
N PRO A 789 -32.74 -2.38 -20.96
CA PRO A 789 -33.96 -1.81 -20.43
C PRO A 789 -33.69 -0.39 -19.94
N LEU A 790 -34.72 0.45 -20.00
CA LEU A 790 -34.71 1.72 -19.29
C LEU A 790 -34.82 1.43 -17.80
N GLU A 791 -33.94 2.00 -17.00
CA GLU A 791 -33.88 1.82 -15.56
C GLU A 791 -33.81 3.18 -14.88
N LEU A 792 -34.59 3.31 -13.81
CA LEU A 792 -34.57 4.47 -12.93
C LEU A 792 -34.37 3.96 -11.50
N VAL A 793 -33.36 4.48 -10.83
CA VAL A 793 -32.99 4.10 -9.46
C VAL A 793 -32.98 5.34 -8.60
N TYR A 794 -33.85 5.42 -7.61
CA TYR A 794 -33.83 6.40 -6.55
C TYR A 794 -33.20 5.83 -5.28
N LEU A 795 -32.30 6.58 -4.66
CA LEU A 795 -31.63 6.27 -3.40
C LEU A 795 -31.89 7.43 -2.43
N ALA A 796 -32.58 7.18 -1.33
CA ALA A 796 -32.80 8.20 -0.29
C ALA A 796 -31.46 8.63 0.34
N ALA A 797 -31.40 9.87 0.82
CA ALA A 797 -30.27 10.30 1.62
C ALA A 797 -30.26 9.59 2.99
N ALA A 798 -29.06 9.38 3.55
CA ALA A 798 -28.92 8.75 4.86
C ALA A 798 -29.36 9.67 6.01
N ASP A 799 -29.20 10.99 5.83
CA ASP A 799 -29.45 11.99 6.85
C ASP A 799 -30.74 12.78 6.57
N VAL A 800 -31.49 13.06 7.65
CA VAL A 800 -32.74 13.84 7.59
C VAL A 800 -32.43 15.27 7.17
N GLY A 801 -32.82 15.65 5.95
CA GLY A 801 -32.60 16.98 5.38
C GLY A 801 -31.76 17.01 4.11
N ASP A 802 -31.05 15.92 3.81
CA ASP A 802 -30.31 15.78 2.55
C ASP A 802 -31.22 15.26 1.41
N GLU A 803 -30.90 15.65 0.18
CA GLU A 803 -31.65 15.27 -1.01
C GLU A 803 -31.20 13.89 -1.53
N GLY A 804 -32.16 12.97 -1.73
CA GLY A 804 -31.91 11.66 -2.32
C GLY A 804 -31.45 11.77 -3.77
N LYS A 805 -30.86 10.70 -4.32
CA LYS A 805 -30.30 10.65 -5.68
C LYS A 805 -31.11 9.75 -6.60
N ILE A 806 -31.50 10.25 -7.76
CA ILE A 806 -32.12 9.49 -8.85
C ILE A 806 -31.10 9.25 -9.95
N ILE A 807 -31.01 8.05 -10.50
CA ILE A 807 -30.11 7.64 -11.58
C ILE A 807 -30.94 7.02 -12.70
N VAL A 808 -30.80 7.52 -13.94
CA VAL A 808 -31.53 7.05 -15.12
C VAL A 808 -30.56 6.47 -16.16
N ASP A 809 -30.69 5.18 -16.48
CA ASP A 809 -29.93 4.52 -17.55
C ASP A 809 -30.86 3.87 -18.57
N GLY A 810 -30.43 3.74 -19.82
CA GLY A 810 -31.22 3.12 -20.88
C GLY A 810 -31.06 3.73 -22.27
N PRO A 811 -31.93 3.36 -23.22
CA PRO A 811 -31.92 3.87 -24.59
C PRO A 811 -32.02 5.41 -24.63
N LYS A 812 -31.24 6.08 -25.50
CA LYS A 812 -31.08 7.54 -25.52
C LYS A 812 -32.41 8.30 -25.67
N ASP A 813 -33.31 7.79 -26.49
CA ASP A 813 -34.65 8.30 -26.74
C ASP A 813 -35.55 8.20 -25.49
N ALA A 814 -35.65 7.01 -24.90
CA ALA A 814 -36.48 6.78 -23.71
C ALA A 814 -35.93 7.49 -22.48
N LYS A 815 -34.60 7.49 -22.32
CA LYS A 815 -33.89 8.22 -21.27
C LYS A 815 -34.18 9.71 -21.33
N ARG A 816 -34.13 10.33 -22.51
CA ARG A 816 -34.42 11.77 -22.66
C ARG A 816 -35.82 12.11 -22.14
N LEU A 817 -36.83 11.31 -22.50
CA LEU A 817 -38.21 11.55 -22.09
C LEU A 817 -38.41 11.36 -20.58
N VAL A 818 -37.81 10.31 -19.98
CA VAL A 818 -37.81 10.15 -18.51
C VAL A 818 -37.16 11.34 -17.81
N LEU A 819 -36.09 11.89 -18.37
CA LEU A 819 -35.45 13.08 -17.81
C LEU A 819 -36.30 14.34 -17.91
N ASP A 820 -37.19 14.42 -18.89
CA ASP A 820 -38.17 15.51 -19.00
C ASP A 820 -39.32 15.31 -18.00
N ILE A 821 -39.80 14.06 -17.82
CA ILE A 821 -40.77 13.69 -16.77
C ILE A 821 -40.25 14.06 -15.37
N LEU A 822 -38.99 13.79 -15.08
CA LEU A 822 -38.38 14.07 -13.78
C LEU A 822 -38.38 15.57 -13.41
N ARG A 823 -38.48 16.49 -14.39
CA ARG A 823 -38.60 17.93 -14.10
C ARG A 823 -39.89 18.27 -13.35
N TYR A 824 -40.92 17.44 -13.48
CA TYR A 824 -42.19 17.62 -12.79
C TYR A 824 -42.20 16.98 -11.39
N CYS A 825 -41.25 16.08 -11.10
CA CYS A 825 -41.17 15.33 -9.83
C CYS A 825 -40.35 16.05 -8.74
N GLN A 826 -40.30 17.40 -8.75
CA GLN A 826 -39.49 18.22 -7.84
C GLN A 826 -38.03 17.76 -7.75
N THR A 827 -37.44 17.43 -8.90
CA THR A 827 -36.05 17.00 -8.96
C THR A 827 -35.15 18.12 -9.45
N ASP A 828 -34.04 18.32 -8.75
CA ASP A 828 -32.99 19.26 -9.13
C ASP A 828 -31.82 18.49 -9.77
N PHE A 829 -30.95 19.19 -10.49
CA PHE A 829 -29.75 18.58 -11.05
C PHE A 829 -28.71 18.29 -9.94
N ASP A 830 -28.02 17.14 -9.99
CA ASP A 830 -26.92 16.85 -9.06
C ASP A 830 -25.59 17.41 -9.60
N ASP A 831 -25.05 18.42 -8.93
CA ASP A 831 -23.78 19.07 -9.31
C ASP A 831 -22.54 18.37 -8.71
N VAL A 832 -22.73 17.29 -7.94
CA VAL A 832 -21.63 16.56 -7.28
C VAL A 832 -21.16 15.39 -8.15
N PRO A 833 -19.91 15.39 -8.67
CA PRO A 833 -19.42 14.31 -9.51
C PRO A 833 -19.35 12.97 -8.76
N MET A 834 -20.05 11.95 -9.27
CA MET A 834 -19.99 10.59 -8.72
C MET A 834 -18.68 9.90 -9.08
N VAL A 835 -18.01 9.33 -8.07
CA VAL A 835 -17.11 8.19 -8.24
C VAL A 835 -17.99 6.95 -8.39
N SER A 836 -17.93 6.24 -9.52
CA SER A 836 -18.80 5.08 -9.78
C SER A 836 -18.56 3.95 -8.76
N ARG A 837 -19.36 3.93 -7.68
CA ARG A 837 -19.31 2.87 -6.66
C ARG A 837 -20.34 1.75 -6.87
N TYR A 838 -21.32 1.93 -7.77
CA TYR A 838 -22.46 1.00 -7.88
C TYR A 838 -22.50 0.27 -9.23
N ASP A 839 -22.35 -1.05 -9.17
CA ASP A 839 -22.60 -1.98 -10.27
C ASP A 839 -24.06 -2.46 -10.19
N LEU A 840 -24.94 -1.80 -10.96
CA LEU A 840 -26.39 -2.01 -10.94
C LEU A 840 -26.80 -3.45 -11.31
N THR A 841 -25.93 -4.22 -11.98
CA THR A 841 -26.23 -5.60 -12.35
C THR A 841 -26.38 -6.52 -11.14
N LYS A 842 -25.61 -6.25 -10.08
CA LYS A 842 -25.61 -7.04 -8.85
C LYS A 842 -26.79 -6.74 -7.93
N VAL A 843 -27.42 -5.57 -8.08
CA VAL A 843 -28.56 -5.14 -7.25
C VAL A 843 -29.87 -5.80 -7.69
N SER A 844 -29.98 -6.21 -8.97
CA SER A 844 -31.22 -6.73 -9.54
C SER A 844 -31.42 -8.25 -9.47
N GLU A 845 -30.47 -9.00 -8.90
CA GLU A 845 -30.55 -10.46 -8.68
C GLU A 845 -30.94 -10.80 -7.24
N GLY A 846 -31.80 -9.98 -6.62
CA GLY A 846 -32.21 -10.14 -5.23
C GLY A 846 -32.97 -11.45 -4.96
N PRO A 847 -32.79 -12.05 -3.76
CA PRO A 847 -33.47 -13.28 -3.36
C PRO A 847 -35.00 -13.12 -3.31
N SER A 848 -35.72 -14.22 -3.52
CA SER A 848 -37.20 -14.26 -3.48
C SER A 848 -37.75 -13.86 -2.10
N ALA A 849 -39.03 -13.46 -2.03
CA ALA A 849 -39.66 -13.04 -0.76
C ALA A 849 -39.58 -14.13 0.34
N ASP A 850 -39.63 -15.41 -0.03
CA ASP A 850 -39.49 -16.54 0.90
C ASP A 850 -38.03 -16.74 1.34
N GLU A 851 -37.06 -16.52 0.45
CA GLU A 851 -35.64 -16.49 0.81
C GLU A 851 -35.30 -15.29 1.70
N LEU A 852 -35.87 -14.11 1.45
CA LEU A 852 -35.73 -12.94 2.32
C LEU A 852 -36.33 -13.18 3.69
N LYS A 853 -37.44 -13.92 3.79
CA LYS A 853 -38.05 -14.28 5.08
C LYS A 853 -37.20 -15.30 5.85
N ALA A 854 -36.61 -16.27 5.15
CA ALA A 854 -35.66 -17.21 5.74
C ALA A 854 -34.36 -16.52 6.18
N GLN A 855 -33.83 -15.62 5.35
CA GLN A 855 -32.65 -14.81 5.68
C GLN A 855 -32.94 -13.84 6.82
N LEU A 856 -34.13 -13.24 6.88
CA LEU A 856 -34.52 -12.36 7.99
C LEU A 856 -34.62 -13.13 9.31
N GLU A 857 -35.12 -14.36 9.28
CA GLU A 857 -35.20 -15.19 10.49
C GLU A 857 -33.82 -15.70 10.92
N GLU A 858 -32.94 -16.00 9.95
CA GLU A 858 -31.53 -16.29 10.21
C GLU A 858 -30.79 -15.06 10.78
N VAL A 859 -31.07 -13.86 10.27
CA VAL A 859 -30.49 -12.61 10.78
C VAL A 859 -31.02 -12.29 12.19
N LYS A 860 -32.29 -12.56 12.49
CA LYS A 860 -32.81 -12.42 13.85
C LYS A 860 -32.16 -13.41 14.81
N GLN A 861 -31.99 -14.67 14.43
CA GLN A 861 -31.29 -15.66 15.25
C GLN A 861 -29.83 -15.29 15.46
N ARG A 862 -29.14 -14.80 14.42
CA ARG A 862 -27.76 -14.29 14.54
C ARG A 862 -27.68 -13.04 15.40
N SER A 863 -28.65 -12.13 15.31
CA SER A 863 -28.72 -10.92 16.14
C SER A 863 -28.96 -11.25 17.61
N GLU A 864 -29.85 -12.20 17.93
CA GLU A 864 -30.08 -12.66 19.30
C GLU A 864 -28.83 -13.36 19.86
N THR A 865 -28.14 -14.15 19.02
CA THR A 865 -26.87 -14.81 19.39
C THR A 865 -25.77 -13.78 19.63
N GLN A 866 -25.62 -12.79 18.75
CA GLN A 866 -24.67 -11.69 18.93
C GLN A 866 -24.98 -10.84 20.17
N ARG A 867 -26.26 -10.64 20.50
CA ARG A 867 -26.64 -9.92 21.73
C ARG A 867 -26.20 -10.71 22.97
N GLN A 868 -26.40 -12.02 22.97
CA GLN A 868 -25.94 -12.90 24.06
C GLN A 868 -24.40 -12.94 24.15
N GLU A 869 -23.69 -12.99 23.02
CA GLU A 869 -22.23 -12.91 22.97
C GLU A 869 -21.71 -11.55 23.47
N MET A 870 -22.36 -10.45 23.12
CA MET A 870 -22.01 -9.11 23.64
C MET A 870 -22.29 -9.00 25.14
N GLU A 871 -23.39 -9.53 25.64
CA GLU A 871 -23.68 -9.58 27.08
C GLU A 871 -22.60 -10.38 27.81
N GLN A 872 -22.17 -11.52 27.26
CA GLN A 872 -21.11 -12.35 27.83
C GLN A 872 -19.73 -11.67 27.78
N GLN A 873 -19.38 -11.02 26.66
CA GLN A 873 -18.14 -10.22 26.53
C GLN A 873 -18.16 -9.01 27.48
N GLN A 874 -19.32 -8.40 27.72
CA GLN A 874 -19.44 -7.28 28.65
C GLN A 874 -19.24 -7.75 30.10
N GLU A 875 -19.77 -8.91 30.48
CA GLU A 875 -19.50 -9.53 31.78
C GLU A 875 -18.02 -9.89 31.96
N GLU A 876 -17.39 -10.45 30.93
CA GLU A 876 -15.98 -10.81 30.96
C GLU A 876 -15.05 -9.59 30.98
N SER A 877 -15.34 -8.56 30.19
CA SER A 877 -14.64 -7.28 30.22
C SER A 877 -14.73 -6.63 31.60
N THR A 878 -15.90 -6.70 32.24
CA THR A 878 -16.09 -6.19 33.61
C THR A 878 -15.24 -6.96 34.63
N ARG A 879 -15.11 -8.29 34.46
CA ARG A 879 -14.24 -9.14 35.29
C ARG A 879 -12.75 -8.82 35.06
N LEU A 880 -12.30 -8.76 33.80
CA LEU A 880 -10.92 -8.39 33.43
C LEU A 880 -10.54 -7.00 33.95
N THR A 881 -11.47 -6.04 33.92
CA THR A 881 -11.25 -4.69 34.46
C THR A 881 -11.01 -4.74 35.97
N LYS A 882 -11.75 -5.57 36.72
CA LYS A 882 -11.51 -5.76 38.16
C LYS A 882 -10.15 -6.42 38.43
N ASP A 883 -9.77 -7.41 37.62
CA ASP A 883 -8.48 -8.10 37.78
C ASP A 883 -7.31 -7.16 37.44
N LEU A 884 -7.43 -6.37 36.37
CA LEU A 884 -6.47 -5.31 36.02
C LEU A 884 -6.36 -4.26 37.12
N GLN A 885 -7.48 -3.86 37.71
CA GLN A 885 -7.48 -2.89 38.80
C GLN A 885 -6.79 -3.44 40.05
N ALA A 886 -6.99 -4.72 40.38
CA ALA A 886 -6.27 -5.40 41.46
C ALA A 886 -4.76 -5.50 41.16
N GLN A 887 -4.36 -5.79 39.92
CA GLN A 887 -2.95 -5.78 39.51
C GLN A 887 -2.33 -4.39 39.58
N LEU A 888 -3.08 -3.36 39.21
CA LEU A 888 -2.64 -1.97 39.27
C LEU A 888 -2.46 -1.50 40.72
N GLU A 889 -3.34 -1.93 41.63
CA GLU A 889 -3.21 -1.71 43.07
C GLU A 889 -1.97 -2.42 43.63
N ALA A 890 -1.71 -3.67 43.23
CA ALA A 890 -0.50 -4.41 43.62
C ALA A 890 0.79 -3.75 43.11
N LEU A 891 0.80 -3.28 41.86
CA LEU A 891 1.93 -2.54 41.28
C LEU A 891 2.11 -1.17 41.93
N SER A 892 1.02 -0.47 42.27
CA SER A 892 1.07 0.80 43.01
C SER A 892 1.68 0.60 44.39
N GLN A 893 1.31 -0.49 45.08
CA GLN A 893 1.90 -0.82 46.38
C GLN A 893 3.38 -1.18 46.25
N SER A 894 3.74 -2.00 45.26
CA SER A 894 5.15 -2.33 44.98
C SER A 894 6.00 -1.10 44.62
N ALA A 895 5.42 -0.13 43.90
CA ALA A 895 6.08 1.13 43.59
C ALA A 895 6.29 2.00 44.83
N LYS A 896 5.32 2.05 45.75
CA LYS A 896 5.47 2.72 47.05
C LYS A 896 6.56 2.06 47.90
N ASP A 897 6.59 0.74 47.93
CA ASP A 897 7.61 -0.02 48.68
C ASP A 897 9.00 0.22 48.07
N LYS A 898 9.10 0.29 46.73
CA LYS A 898 10.33 0.63 46.03
C LYS A 898 10.78 2.07 46.31
N GLN A 899 9.85 3.02 46.32
CA GLN A 899 10.15 4.42 46.64
C GLN A 899 10.65 4.55 48.10
N GLN A 900 10.02 3.85 49.05
CA GLN A 900 10.49 3.80 50.43
C GLN A 900 11.90 3.19 50.54
N ALA A 901 12.18 2.12 49.80
CA ALA A 901 13.52 1.54 49.74
C ALA A 901 14.56 2.49 49.12
N GLU A 902 14.20 3.25 48.07
CA GLU A 902 15.08 4.26 47.46
C GLU A 902 15.34 5.45 48.39
N GLU A 903 14.34 5.89 49.15
CA GLU A 903 14.47 6.91 50.20
C GLU A 903 15.37 6.41 51.34
N GLU A 904 15.25 5.14 51.73
CA GLU A 904 16.09 4.52 52.75
C GLU A 904 17.54 4.35 52.27
N VAL A 905 17.76 3.97 51.02
CA VAL A 905 19.10 3.94 50.40
C VAL A 905 19.71 5.34 50.33
N SER A 906 18.93 6.36 49.98
CA SER A 906 19.37 7.77 50.02
C SER A 906 19.76 8.19 51.43
N ARG A 907 18.98 7.81 52.45
CA ARG A 907 19.27 8.08 53.86
C ARG A 907 20.56 7.38 54.31
N ILE A 908 20.77 6.13 53.94
CA ILE A 908 22.00 5.38 54.22
C ILE A 908 23.20 6.06 53.54
N ASN A 909 23.08 6.47 52.28
CA ASN A 909 24.16 7.17 51.57
C ASN A 909 24.50 8.51 52.21
N ALA A 910 23.50 9.27 52.70
CA ALA A 910 23.72 10.51 53.42
C ALA A 910 24.46 10.28 54.74
N LEU A 911 24.10 9.25 55.51
CA LEU A 911 24.82 8.85 56.73
C LEU A 911 26.27 8.45 56.42
N LEU A 912 26.49 7.73 55.32
CA LEU A 912 27.82 7.27 54.91
C LEU A 912 28.73 8.43 54.45
N GLN A 913 28.16 9.47 53.84
CA GLN A 913 28.89 10.71 53.53
C GLN A 913 29.19 11.52 54.80
N SER A 914 28.26 11.59 55.74
CA SER A 914 28.48 12.21 57.06
C SER A 914 29.60 11.51 57.84
N GLU A 915 29.64 10.17 57.83
CA GLU A 915 30.71 9.40 58.48
C GLU A 915 32.08 9.66 57.83
N LYS A 916 32.12 9.78 56.49
CA LYS A 916 33.35 10.14 55.78
C LYS A 916 33.85 11.54 56.17
N ALA A 917 32.96 12.53 56.22
CA ALA A 917 33.30 13.89 56.62
C ALA A 917 33.85 13.94 58.05
N GLN A 918 33.21 13.24 59.00
CA GLN A 918 33.70 13.14 60.38
C GLN A 918 35.09 12.47 60.47
N ARG A 919 35.33 11.42 59.67
CA ARG A 919 36.66 10.77 59.63
C ARG A 919 37.75 11.68 59.08
N GLU A 920 37.45 12.50 58.08
CA GLU A 920 38.38 13.50 57.56
C GLU A 920 38.68 14.59 58.60
N GLU A 921 37.67 15.05 59.32
CA GLU A 921 37.83 16.03 60.40
C GLU A 921 38.72 15.50 61.53
N ILE A 922 38.50 14.25 61.96
CA ILE A 922 39.36 13.57 62.94
C ILE A 922 40.80 13.48 62.44
N LEU A 923 41.02 13.21 61.15
CA LEU A 923 42.36 13.12 60.56
C LEU A 923 43.06 14.49 60.56
N ILE A 924 42.33 15.56 60.22
CA ILE A 924 42.83 16.94 60.25
C ILE A 924 43.20 17.36 61.68
N ASN A 925 42.35 17.04 62.66
CA ASN A 925 42.60 17.38 64.06
C ASN A 925 43.78 16.60 64.63
N LYS A 926 43.96 15.33 64.22
CA LYS A 926 45.16 14.55 64.55
C LYS A 926 46.43 15.18 63.99
N GLN A 927 46.41 15.61 62.72
CA GLN A 927 47.55 16.28 62.09
C GLN A 927 47.94 17.56 62.83
N LYS A 928 46.95 18.38 63.20
CA LYS A 928 47.18 19.60 64.00
C LYS A 928 47.83 19.29 65.35
N ALA A 929 47.39 18.22 66.02
CA ALA A 929 47.98 17.80 67.30
C ALA A 929 49.43 17.34 67.12
N ASP A 930 49.74 16.61 66.06
CA ASP A 930 51.11 16.18 65.74
C ASP A 930 52.02 17.39 65.43
N ASP A 931 51.52 18.39 64.69
CA ASP A 931 52.26 19.63 64.39
C ASP A 931 52.58 20.45 65.66
N VAL A 932 51.63 20.53 66.59
CA VAL A 932 51.84 21.18 67.91
C VAL A 932 52.92 20.43 68.70
N ILE A 933 52.88 19.10 68.73
CA ILE A 933 53.90 18.29 69.41
C ILE A 933 55.29 18.51 68.81
N GLU A 934 55.39 18.67 67.50
CA GLU A 934 56.66 18.92 66.81
C GLU A 934 57.19 20.33 67.07
N GLN A 935 56.31 21.34 67.12
CA GLN A 935 56.66 22.70 67.54
C GLN A 935 57.20 22.73 68.98
N MET A 936 56.58 21.98 69.89
CA MET A 936 57.05 21.88 71.28
C MET A 936 58.43 21.24 71.40
N ARG A 937 58.73 20.20 70.60
CA ARG A 937 60.07 19.58 70.59
C ARG A 937 61.14 20.59 70.18
N LYS A 938 60.79 21.51 69.28
CA LYS A 938 61.66 22.59 68.81
C LYS A 938 61.88 23.64 69.90
N GLU A 939 60.82 24.10 70.55
CA GLU A 939 60.89 25.07 71.64
C GLU A 939 61.63 24.52 72.87
N ALA A 940 61.44 23.23 73.21
CA ALA A 940 62.16 22.56 74.29
C ALA A 940 63.67 22.40 74.01
N SER A 941 64.07 22.30 72.74
CA SER A 941 65.48 22.28 72.32
C SER A 941 66.17 23.64 72.53
N ASP A 942 65.44 24.73 72.33
CA ASP A 942 65.99 26.09 72.41
C ASP A 942 66.20 26.58 73.86
N ILE A 943 65.43 26.05 74.82
CA ILE A 943 65.57 26.35 76.25
C ILE A 943 66.88 25.80 76.86
N ASN A 944 67.57 24.85 76.22
CA ASN A 944 68.83 24.28 76.74
C ASN A 944 70.08 25.17 76.56
N LYS A 945 69.93 26.41 76.06
CA LYS A 945 71.05 27.33 75.78
C LYS A 945 71.09 28.60 76.64
N THR A 946 70.19 28.78 77.62
CA THR A 946 70.07 30.02 78.41
C THR A 946 70.58 29.89 79.86
N SER A 947 70.95 31.04 80.42
CA SER A 947 71.65 31.24 81.71
C SER A 947 70.86 30.77 82.94
N SER A 948 71.59 30.44 84.02
CA SER A 948 71.11 29.75 85.23
C SER A 948 69.95 30.42 85.98
N GLU A 949 69.76 31.74 85.89
CA GLU A 949 68.66 32.46 86.56
C GLU A 949 67.36 32.50 85.73
N GLU A 950 67.45 32.57 84.41
CA GLU A 950 66.27 32.46 83.52
C GLU A 950 65.73 31.03 83.49
N ARG A 951 66.60 30.04 83.72
CA ARG A 951 66.24 28.62 83.74
C ARG A 951 65.22 28.27 84.83
N SER A 952 65.26 28.93 85.99
CA SER A 952 64.31 28.64 87.09
C SER A 952 62.91 29.19 86.80
N LYS A 953 62.81 30.40 86.21
CA LYS A 953 61.51 30.96 85.78
C LYS A 953 60.93 30.20 84.58
N LEU A 954 61.78 29.84 83.61
CA LEU A 954 61.37 29.04 82.47
C LEU A 954 60.99 27.61 82.85
N LEU A 955 61.57 27.03 83.90
CA LEU A 955 61.17 25.71 84.41
C LEU A 955 59.81 25.74 85.13
N GLU A 956 59.49 26.83 85.84
CA GLU A 956 58.17 27.01 86.48
C GLU A 956 57.09 27.34 85.45
N GLU A 957 57.37 28.19 84.46
CA GLU A 957 56.49 28.40 83.30
C GLU A 957 56.32 27.12 82.49
N LYS A 958 57.39 26.35 82.27
CA LYS A 958 57.33 25.05 81.61
C LYS A 958 56.49 24.05 82.38
N ALA A 959 56.61 23.97 83.70
CA ALA A 959 55.79 23.07 84.53
C ALA A 959 54.30 23.45 84.46
N ASN A 960 53.99 24.75 84.52
CA ASN A 960 52.61 25.24 84.37
C ASN A 960 52.06 25.02 82.95
N LEU A 961 52.91 25.15 81.92
CA LEU A 961 52.56 24.80 80.54
C LEU A 961 52.35 23.29 80.39
N GLU A 962 53.21 22.46 80.96
CA GLU A 962 53.08 20.99 80.91
C GLU A 962 51.79 20.53 81.60
N ASP A 963 51.42 21.10 82.75
CA ASP A 963 50.15 20.77 83.43
C ASP A 963 48.92 21.26 82.65
N LYS A 964 48.97 22.49 82.11
CA LYS A 964 47.89 23.01 81.26
C LYS A 964 47.73 22.15 80.01
N MET A 965 48.83 21.76 79.38
CA MET A 965 48.82 20.96 78.17
C MET A 965 48.40 19.53 78.43
N LYS A 966 48.76 18.94 79.57
CA LYS A 966 48.30 17.62 79.97
C LYS A 966 46.78 17.60 80.15
N LYS A 967 46.24 18.67 80.73
CA LYS A 967 44.79 18.87 80.84
C LYS A 967 44.14 19.04 79.47
N ASP A 968 44.68 19.89 78.60
CA ASP A 968 44.15 20.11 77.24
C ASP A 968 44.19 18.79 76.41
N LEU A 969 45.23 17.95 76.60
CA LEU A 969 45.33 16.62 75.95
C LEU A 969 44.33 15.61 76.53
N GLU A 970 44.05 15.65 77.83
CA GLU A 970 43.02 14.82 78.46
C GLU A 970 41.63 15.24 78.00
N ASP A 971 41.36 16.54 77.89
CA ASP A 971 40.11 17.09 77.36
C ASP A 971 39.91 16.71 75.88
N LEU A 972 40.96 16.82 75.04
CA LEU A 972 40.91 16.40 73.64
C LEU A 972 40.69 14.88 73.48
N ARG A 973 41.30 14.07 74.36
CA ARG A 973 41.09 12.61 74.37
C ARG A 973 39.67 12.25 74.80
N ALA A 974 39.11 12.97 75.77
CA ALA A 974 37.74 12.78 76.21
C ALA A 974 36.75 13.18 75.09
N GLU A 975 37.03 14.27 74.36
CA GLU A 975 36.23 14.71 73.23
C GLU A 975 36.29 13.72 72.06
N LEU A 976 37.48 13.25 71.70
CA LEU A 976 37.66 12.21 70.68
C LEU A 976 36.97 10.90 71.06
N GLN A 977 36.96 10.56 72.35
CA GLN A 977 36.25 9.36 72.83
C GLN A 977 34.72 9.55 72.71
N ARG A 978 34.18 10.72 73.05
CA ARG A 978 32.74 11.03 72.83
C ARG A 978 32.37 11.00 71.35
N GLU A 979 33.22 11.52 70.46
CA GLU A 979 32.98 11.44 69.01
C GLU A 979 33.01 9.99 68.51
N LYS A 980 33.94 9.16 69.00
CA LYS A 980 33.98 7.73 68.65
C LYS A 980 32.76 6.98 69.15
N ASP A 981 32.29 7.29 70.35
CA ASP A 981 31.10 6.66 70.93
C ASP A 981 29.83 7.12 70.18
N SER A 982 29.72 8.40 69.83
CA SER A 982 28.65 8.95 68.98
C SER A 982 28.66 8.35 67.57
N ALA A 983 29.83 8.20 66.95
CA ALA A 983 29.98 7.56 65.64
C ALA A 983 29.65 6.05 65.69
N ARG A 984 29.87 5.39 66.84
CA ARG A 984 29.47 4.00 67.05
C ARG A 984 27.97 3.87 67.23
N GLU A 985 27.35 4.76 67.99
CA GLU A 985 25.89 4.81 68.21
C GLU A 985 25.12 5.21 66.93
N ALA A 986 25.72 6.01 66.04
CA ALA A 986 25.16 6.29 64.72
C ALA A 986 25.32 5.13 63.71
N LYS A 987 26.20 4.16 64.01
CA LYS A 987 26.51 3.02 63.14
C LYS A 987 25.77 1.74 63.55
N GLU A 988 25.60 1.51 64.85
CA GLU A 988 24.64 0.52 65.39
C GLU A 988 23.21 0.94 65.04
#